data_AF-A0A8J7BSQ9-F1
#
_entry.id   AF-A0A8J7BSQ9-F1
#
_cell.length_a   1.000
_cell.length_b   1.000
_cell.length_c   1.000
_cell.angle_alpha   90.00
_cell.angle_beta   90.00
_cell.angle_gamma   90.00
#
_symmetry.space_group_name_H-M   'P 1'
#
loop_
_entity.id
_entity.type
_entity.pdbx_description
1 polymer ?
#
loop_
_entity_poly.entity_id
_entity_poly.type
_entity_poly.pdbx_seq_one_letter_code
_entity_poly.pdbx_strand_id
1 'polypeptide(L)'
;MTGDRPLTKPAPSETPNPKGSLLGLLVACFYVLFTLLPDSNTLVVSWPWVFLWQVGLACLPLWLLWMVWHRQEWLWLGNGLDAMAGLTVVGLVASATVAEFPVQARWYTWAALCFLAGLYALNYKVQTPRDRYNLLVWQGYLNLAFIVVSFGLWLAQTILPELNRLQTLSQSGVNLPLNLSTLELRNWAPLGHPNYVAGYLLLALPLLLALSLLQTGRQRWLWLAGVGLGLIALYTTGSRGGWLGLAALCIVGFVLLLFRSSLPRLWLGLGSLFMLAFLSLSALTNDRLKTAITAILSGQLSGDFAYRIITAVTGWQMGIAHPILGAGPGSVPIVYQQYRPGWAGQEAELTYQLHSTPVQIWAELGLWGIGTSLIAIALLTYLSIRWLSKISSNAASSQYSDQVLVWSVLAGILGYGVSSLTDYQLDNVCITGTLVLFIAILAAVFRETFAETPVIALPKFSITGRAAQGVTYAGLGLLLVVSIWLVPIHRAWQLSSQGFIALSRENIPGFVQRLSQAAQLAPWEPYYPYQLGWNLGNLSLQTNDPQQQNQLQADGISWLQKGIQASPYQEFGHSNLAWLLLNQNPQAATQEFIRSAQLVPAKRGVFYGLGLSLLAQGKIDLATEAVALEALRDPLIITSPVWRSPTLQPLYIPMLDRVAAKCTELLQITQSEAVRTYCYQLRGGVNWWRGNFQAAHADWDTHGTLLSQVILQLAEGKTVEPQLQSLPNSSGKLAIAAWLTPAQRLPLLQQAWIEAEQSSPPPELLQALVDSINRSESFDEWLKQNAPSRQYRRTRTGFGVLSRHIDGPLSTDFLTVVENIPSSNLFPELLRSLIYFPTLDTVLQEQRTSLLQTLSPNP
;
A
#
# COMPACT_ATOMS: atom_id res chain seq x y z
N MET A 1 13.97 40.00 35.55
CA MET A 1 14.91 41.02 35.05
C MET A 1 15.24 40.68 33.61
N THR A 2 14.76 41.50 32.70
CA THR A 2 14.88 41.42 31.24
C THR A 2 16.30 41.77 30.81
N GLY A 3 17.03 40.78 30.26
CA GLY A 3 18.34 40.99 29.65
C GLY A 3 18.28 40.64 28.18
N ASP A 4 18.03 41.65 27.34
CA ASP A 4 18.28 41.58 25.90
C ASP A 4 19.78 41.36 25.67
N ARG A 5 20.16 40.14 25.28
CA ARG A 5 21.44 39.91 24.59
C ARG A 5 21.15 39.81 23.10
N PRO A 6 21.57 40.78 22.27
CA PRO A 6 21.50 40.63 20.83
C PRO A 6 22.42 39.48 20.42
N LEU A 7 21.88 38.50 19.68
CA LEU A 7 22.66 37.46 19.01
C LEU A 7 23.63 38.15 18.04
N THR A 8 24.91 38.15 18.40
CA THR A 8 25.97 38.66 17.53
C THR A 8 26.03 37.81 16.26
N LYS A 9 25.75 38.45 15.13
CA LYS A 9 25.98 37.89 13.79
C LYS A 9 27.49 37.66 13.66
N PRO A 10 27.99 36.42 13.48
CA PRO A 10 29.43 36.18 13.40
C PRO A 10 30.01 36.90 12.17
N ALA A 11 31.18 37.52 12.37
CA ALA A 11 31.89 38.29 11.34
C ALA A 11 32.16 37.45 10.07
N PRO A 12 32.17 38.07 8.87
CA PRO A 12 32.48 37.37 7.63
C PRO A 12 34.00 37.09 7.58
N SER A 13 34.41 35.88 7.95
CA SER A 13 35.70 35.36 7.50
C SER A 13 35.58 35.00 6.02
N GLU A 14 36.52 35.46 5.20
CA GLU A 14 36.68 35.08 3.80
C GLU A 14 36.58 33.55 3.67
N THR A 15 35.51 33.06 3.06
CA THR A 15 35.30 31.62 2.85
C THR A 15 35.94 31.25 1.52
N PRO A 16 36.91 30.32 1.49
CA PRO A 16 37.39 29.79 0.23
C PRO A 16 36.22 29.11 -0.48
N ASN A 17 36.06 29.43 -1.76
CA ASN A 17 35.03 28.92 -2.68
C ASN A 17 34.72 27.44 -2.39
N PRO A 18 33.46 27.03 -2.11
CA PRO A 18 33.16 25.70 -1.57
C PRO A 18 33.47 24.63 -2.61
N LYS A 19 34.63 23.99 -2.46
CA LYS A 19 35.12 22.90 -3.31
C LYS A 19 34.14 21.72 -3.22
N GLY A 20 33.60 21.28 -4.36
CA GLY A 20 32.54 20.25 -4.43
C GLY A 20 31.09 20.76 -4.40
N SER A 21 30.88 22.08 -4.55
CA SER A 21 29.56 22.71 -4.55
C SER A 21 28.60 22.16 -5.61
N LEU A 22 29.08 21.85 -6.82
CA LEU A 22 28.21 21.41 -7.91
C LEU A 22 27.53 20.07 -7.61
N LEU A 23 28.28 19.04 -7.19
CA LEU A 23 27.70 17.73 -6.85
C LEU A 23 26.76 17.83 -5.65
N GLY A 24 27.14 18.60 -4.62
CA GLY A 24 26.26 18.86 -3.48
C GLY A 24 24.98 19.63 -3.86
N LEU A 25 25.06 20.56 -4.82
CA LEU A 25 23.89 21.26 -5.37
C LEU A 25 23.01 20.34 -6.20
N LEU A 26 23.59 19.46 -7.03
CA LEU A 26 22.83 18.47 -7.80
C LEU A 26 22.08 17.50 -6.88
N VAL A 27 22.74 17.01 -5.82
CA VAL A 27 22.09 16.19 -4.78
C VAL A 27 20.96 16.97 -4.11
N ALA A 28 21.16 18.25 -3.76
CA ALA A 28 20.13 19.07 -3.17
C ALA A 28 18.96 19.32 -4.12
N CYS A 29 19.20 19.59 -5.40
CA CYS A 29 18.18 19.74 -6.44
C CYS A 29 17.38 18.45 -6.62
N PHE A 30 18.05 17.29 -6.69
CA PHE A 30 17.42 15.99 -6.75
C PHE A 30 16.51 15.75 -5.53
N TYR A 31 17.02 15.99 -4.33
CA TYR A 31 16.27 15.82 -3.10
C TYR A 31 15.06 16.76 -3.01
N VAL A 32 15.21 18.04 -3.39
CA VAL A 32 14.09 19.01 -3.46
C VAL A 32 13.04 18.56 -4.49
N LEU A 33 13.48 18.13 -5.67
CA LEU A 33 12.60 17.66 -6.73
C LEU A 33 11.72 16.52 -6.23
N PHE A 34 12.31 15.44 -5.71
CA PHE A 34 11.53 14.28 -5.24
C PHE A 34 10.78 14.50 -3.91
N THR A 35 11.07 15.59 -3.20
CA THR A 35 10.28 16.04 -2.04
C THR A 35 9.01 16.79 -2.45
N LEU A 36 9.05 17.55 -3.55
CA LEU A 36 7.95 18.44 -3.96
C LEU A 36 7.19 17.96 -5.21
N LEU A 37 7.74 17.01 -5.96
CA LEU A 37 7.13 16.46 -7.17
C LEU A 37 5.83 15.71 -6.81
N PRO A 38 4.68 16.05 -7.43
CA PRO A 38 3.44 15.31 -7.23
C PRO A 38 3.59 13.83 -7.58
N ASP A 39 3.05 12.95 -6.75
CA ASP A 39 3.17 11.50 -6.84
C ASP A 39 4.60 10.98 -6.89
N SER A 40 5.55 11.65 -6.21
CA SER A 40 6.98 11.31 -6.32
C SER A 40 7.30 9.84 -6.04
N ASN A 41 6.64 9.22 -5.05
CA ASN A 41 6.86 7.80 -4.73
C ASN A 41 6.32 6.83 -5.79
N THR A 42 5.35 7.27 -6.59
CA THR A 42 4.80 6.50 -7.70
C THR A 42 5.60 6.77 -8.98
N LEU A 43 6.02 8.01 -9.21
CA LEU A 43 6.79 8.37 -10.40
C LEU A 43 8.19 7.74 -10.44
N VAL A 44 8.83 7.42 -9.31
CA VAL A 44 10.15 6.74 -9.32
C VAL A 44 10.16 5.38 -10.04
N VAL A 45 9.00 4.82 -10.35
CA VAL A 45 8.83 3.56 -11.09
C VAL A 45 8.26 3.72 -12.52
N SER A 46 8.34 4.92 -13.11
CA SER A 46 8.03 5.16 -14.53
C SER A 46 9.22 5.69 -15.31
N TRP A 47 9.22 5.48 -16.62
CA TRP A 47 10.16 6.17 -17.50
C TRP A 47 9.71 7.62 -17.78
N PRO A 48 10.61 8.64 -17.80
CA PRO A 48 12.06 8.60 -17.58
C PRO A 48 12.46 8.82 -16.10
N TRP A 49 11.50 8.94 -15.19
CA TRP A 49 11.74 9.25 -13.79
C TRP A 49 12.61 8.21 -13.07
N VAL A 50 12.46 6.93 -13.41
CA VAL A 50 13.28 5.81 -12.92
C VAL A 50 14.77 6.01 -13.24
N PHE A 51 15.08 6.59 -14.40
CA PHE A 51 16.45 6.95 -14.76
C PHE A 51 16.93 8.18 -13.99
N LEU A 52 16.10 9.21 -13.88
CA LEU A 52 16.44 10.45 -13.20
C LEU A 52 16.76 10.23 -11.71
N TRP A 53 16.00 9.40 -11.00
CA TRP A 53 16.32 9.13 -9.59
C TRP A 53 17.54 8.23 -9.41
N GLN A 54 17.81 7.28 -10.32
CA GLN A 54 19.05 6.48 -10.27
C GLN A 54 20.29 7.33 -10.50
N VAL A 55 20.23 8.30 -11.43
CA VAL A 55 21.29 9.30 -11.61
C VAL A 55 21.42 10.17 -10.35
N GLY A 56 20.30 10.62 -9.77
CA GLY A 56 20.29 11.37 -8.51
C GLY A 56 20.92 10.61 -7.34
N LEU A 57 20.65 9.31 -7.22
CA LEU A 57 21.27 8.43 -6.24
C LEU A 57 22.78 8.30 -6.48
N ALA A 58 23.22 8.10 -7.72
CA ALA A 58 24.64 7.98 -8.08
C ALA A 58 25.44 9.26 -7.76
N CYS A 59 24.79 10.43 -7.72
CA CYS A 59 25.43 11.67 -7.29
C CYS A 59 25.88 11.64 -5.82
N LEU A 60 25.25 10.84 -4.94
CA LEU A 60 25.62 10.73 -3.52
C LEU A 60 27.02 10.11 -3.32
N PRO A 61 27.31 8.89 -3.84
CA PRO A 61 28.66 8.33 -3.77
C PRO A 61 29.67 9.16 -4.57
N LEU A 62 29.31 9.73 -5.72
CA LEU A 62 30.21 10.65 -6.44
C LEU A 62 30.59 11.85 -5.60
N TRP A 63 29.64 12.43 -4.86
CA TRP A 63 29.90 13.52 -3.94
C TRP A 63 30.83 13.09 -2.80
N LEU A 64 30.62 11.92 -2.19
CA LEU A 64 31.52 11.37 -1.18
C LEU A 64 32.95 11.20 -1.72
N LEU A 65 33.10 10.53 -2.86
CA LEU A 65 34.41 10.26 -3.46
C LEU A 65 35.14 11.55 -3.83
N TRP A 66 34.41 12.57 -4.30
CA TRP A 66 34.95 13.90 -4.53
C TRP A 66 35.49 14.55 -3.24
N MET A 67 34.74 14.44 -2.14
CA MET A 67 35.17 14.97 -0.84
C MET A 67 36.42 14.26 -0.32
N VAL A 68 36.46 12.93 -0.41
CA VAL A 68 37.64 12.11 -0.02
C VAL A 68 38.86 12.48 -0.86
N TRP A 69 38.69 12.62 -2.18
CA TRP A 69 39.78 13.03 -3.08
C TRP A 69 40.30 14.42 -2.74
N HIS A 70 39.45 15.41 -2.47
CA HIS A 70 39.92 16.78 -2.23
C HIS A 70 40.50 16.97 -0.83
N ARG A 71 39.93 16.31 0.17
CA ARG A 71 40.41 16.39 1.55
C ARG A 71 41.60 15.46 1.81
N GLN A 72 41.84 14.49 0.92
CA GLN A 72 42.88 13.47 1.05
C GLN A 72 42.82 12.71 2.39
N GLU A 73 41.63 12.63 2.99
CA GLU A 73 41.37 11.97 4.26
C GLU A 73 39.94 11.39 4.28
N TRP A 74 39.76 10.25 4.95
CA TRP A 74 38.44 9.71 5.27
C TRP A 74 37.94 10.24 6.62
N LEU A 75 36.74 10.82 6.61
CA LEU A 75 36.13 11.38 7.80
C LEU A 75 35.11 10.41 8.40
N TRP A 76 35.51 9.77 9.49
CA TRP A 76 34.69 8.85 10.26
C TRP A 76 33.50 9.55 10.94
N LEU A 77 32.40 8.82 11.13
CA LEU A 77 31.24 9.30 11.89
C LEU A 77 31.60 9.43 13.38
N GLY A 78 32.33 8.44 13.92
CA GLY A 78 32.79 8.36 15.30
C GLY A 78 31.81 7.67 16.24
N ASN A 79 32.28 7.39 17.47
CA ASN A 79 31.46 6.83 18.57
C ASN A 79 30.74 5.50 18.24
N GLY A 80 31.30 4.67 17.36
CA GLY A 80 30.72 3.38 16.98
C GLY A 80 29.72 3.41 15.83
N LEU A 81 29.34 4.60 15.34
CA LEU A 81 28.39 4.74 14.22
C LEU A 81 28.93 4.15 12.91
N ASP A 82 30.26 4.18 12.71
CA ASP A 82 30.91 3.54 11.56
C ASP A 82 30.77 2.01 11.57
N ALA A 83 30.79 1.39 12.75
CA ALA A 83 30.56 -0.05 12.87
C ALA A 83 29.13 -0.42 12.47
N MET A 84 28.15 0.43 12.82
CA MET A 84 26.75 0.23 12.42
C MET A 84 26.56 0.37 10.91
N ALA A 85 27.20 1.38 10.30
CA ALA A 85 27.24 1.50 8.84
C ALA A 85 27.88 0.27 8.19
N GLY A 86 29.01 -0.20 8.71
CA GLY A 86 29.69 -1.41 8.23
C GLY A 86 28.83 -2.68 8.33
N LEU A 87 28.19 -2.93 9.48
CA LEU A 87 27.27 -4.06 9.66
C LEU A 87 26.06 -3.99 8.71
N THR A 88 25.57 -2.78 8.43
CA THR A 88 24.48 -2.56 7.46
C THR A 88 24.94 -2.92 6.04
N VAL A 89 26.12 -2.48 5.61
CA VAL A 89 26.70 -2.84 4.30
C VAL A 89 26.89 -4.36 4.19
N VAL A 90 27.48 -5.00 5.20
CA VAL A 90 27.68 -6.45 5.23
C VAL A 90 26.35 -7.19 5.12
N GLY A 91 25.34 -6.77 5.88
CA GLY A 91 24.01 -7.37 5.86
C GLY A 91 23.32 -7.26 4.50
N LEU A 92 23.33 -6.06 3.92
CA LEU A 92 22.75 -5.82 2.59
C LEU A 92 23.42 -6.68 1.51
N VAL A 93 24.76 -6.69 1.48
CA VAL A 93 25.51 -7.47 0.48
C VAL A 93 25.30 -8.97 0.70
N ALA A 94 25.41 -9.46 1.93
CA ALA A 94 25.21 -10.88 2.24
C ALA A 94 23.79 -11.33 1.88
N SER A 95 22.77 -10.57 2.28
CA SER A 95 21.37 -10.85 1.94
C SER A 95 21.15 -10.85 0.43
N ALA A 96 21.67 -9.86 -0.30
CA ALA A 96 21.54 -9.81 -1.76
C ALA A 96 22.27 -10.95 -2.50
N THR A 97 23.30 -11.54 -1.89
CA THR A 97 24.00 -12.70 -2.48
C THR A 97 23.24 -14.01 -2.33
N VAL A 98 22.42 -14.17 -1.29
CA VAL A 98 21.66 -15.40 -1.02
C VAL A 98 20.19 -15.31 -1.44
N ALA A 99 19.74 -14.15 -1.90
CA ALA A 99 18.36 -13.92 -2.33
C ALA A 99 17.96 -14.78 -3.54
N GLU A 100 16.72 -15.29 -3.54
CA GLU A 100 16.13 -16.00 -4.68
C GLU A 100 16.03 -15.11 -5.93
N PHE A 101 15.80 -13.81 -5.72
CA PHE A 101 15.73 -12.79 -6.79
C PHE A 101 16.92 -11.82 -6.68
N PRO A 102 18.15 -12.22 -7.08
CA PRO A 102 19.37 -11.50 -6.77
C PRO A 102 19.47 -10.14 -7.49
N VAL A 103 18.87 -10.00 -8.69
CA VAL A 103 18.93 -8.74 -9.44
C VAL A 103 18.10 -7.66 -8.75
N GLN A 104 16.91 -8.01 -8.28
CA GLN A 104 16.05 -7.14 -7.46
C GLN A 104 16.76 -6.76 -6.15
N ALA A 105 17.33 -7.75 -5.47
CA ALA A 105 18.05 -7.53 -4.21
C ALA A 105 19.25 -6.57 -4.36
N ARG A 106 20.01 -6.69 -5.46
CA ARG A 106 21.10 -5.78 -5.79
C ARG A 106 20.62 -4.36 -6.08
N TRP A 107 19.47 -4.20 -6.76
CA TRP A 107 18.90 -2.89 -7.07
C TRP A 107 18.55 -2.09 -5.81
N TYR A 108 17.86 -2.72 -4.85
CA TYR A 108 17.51 -2.09 -3.59
C TYR A 108 18.73 -1.91 -2.67
N THR A 109 19.67 -2.86 -2.68
CA THR A 109 20.96 -2.72 -1.99
C THR A 109 21.74 -1.51 -2.51
N TRP A 110 21.79 -1.32 -3.83
CA TRP A 110 22.43 -0.16 -4.45
C TRP A 110 21.84 1.16 -3.97
N ALA A 111 20.52 1.28 -3.93
CA ALA A 111 19.85 2.47 -3.39
C ALA A 111 20.22 2.74 -1.92
N ALA A 112 20.23 1.71 -1.07
CA ALA A 112 20.62 1.84 0.33
C ALA A 112 22.09 2.26 0.51
N LEU A 113 23.00 1.69 -0.29
CA LEU A 113 24.42 2.06 -0.30
C LEU A 113 24.65 3.52 -0.73
N CYS A 114 23.87 4.02 -1.70
CA CYS A 114 23.91 5.42 -2.10
C CYS A 114 23.51 6.36 -0.95
N PHE A 115 22.46 6.03 -0.18
CA PHE A 115 22.08 6.82 0.99
C PHE A 115 23.13 6.76 2.11
N LEU A 116 23.76 5.61 2.34
CA LEU A 116 24.90 5.50 3.26
C LEU A 116 26.09 6.36 2.79
N ALA A 117 26.39 6.38 1.49
CA ALA A 117 27.41 7.28 0.94
C ALA A 117 27.03 8.76 1.14
N GLY A 118 25.74 9.09 0.99
CA GLY A 118 25.18 10.40 1.31
C GLY A 118 25.39 10.83 2.76
N LEU A 119 25.24 9.89 3.71
CA LEU A 119 25.53 10.12 5.13
C LEU A 119 26.99 10.55 5.34
N TYR A 120 27.94 9.82 4.76
CA TYR A 120 29.36 10.17 4.85
C TYR A 120 29.69 11.47 4.10
N ALA A 121 29.08 11.74 2.94
CA ALA A 121 29.29 12.98 2.20
C ALA A 121 28.81 14.20 3.00
N LEU A 122 27.61 14.10 3.60
CA LEU A 122 27.06 15.14 4.49
C LEU A 122 27.92 15.34 5.73
N ASN A 123 28.52 14.28 6.29
CA ASN A 123 29.42 14.37 7.44
C ASN A 123 30.53 15.41 7.19
N TYR A 124 31.12 15.48 6.00
CA TYR A 124 32.12 16.51 5.67
C TYR A 124 31.58 17.95 5.67
N LYS A 125 30.28 18.14 5.42
CA LYS A 125 29.64 19.46 5.31
C LYS A 125 29.17 20.01 6.65
N VAL A 126 28.86 19.16 7.63
CA VAL A 126 28.19 19.57 8.90
C VAL A 126 29.15 19.69 10.10
N GLN A 127 30.43 20.02 9.86
CA GLN A 127 31.46 20.05 10.90
C GLN A 127 31.28 21.18 11.91
N THR A 128 30.81 22.36 11.48
CA THR A 128 30.67 23.52 12.38
C THR A 128 29.22 23.74 12.82
N PRO A 129 28.98 24.37 13.99
CA PRO A 129 27.65 24.79 14.42
C PRO A 129 26.90 25.61 13.36
N ARG A 130 27.62 26.50 12.66
CA ARG A 130 27.08 27.34 11.59
C ARG A 130 26.59 26.52 10.40
N ASP A 131 27.34 25.49 9.99
CA ASP A 131 26.95 24.63 8.88
C ASP A 131 25.70 23.82 9.21
N ARG A 132 25.64 23.27 10.43
CA ARG A 132 24.47 22.53 10.95
C ARG A 132 23.23 23.42 10.96
N TYR A 133 23.36 24.62 11.52
CA TYR A 133 22.29 25.62 11.56
C TYR A 133 21.78 25.96 10.15
N ASN A 134 22.68 26.29 9.22
CA ASN A 134 22.31 26.67 7.85
C ASN A 134 21.61 25.52 7.12
N LEU A 135 22.10 24.29 7.27
CA LEU A 135 21.50 23.11 6.64
C LEU A 135 20.09 22.82 7.18
N LEU A 136 19.88 22.96 8.50
CA LEU A 136 18.57 22.77 9.12
C LEU A 136 17.59 23.91 8.79
N VAL A 137 18.07 25.15 8.66
CA VAL A 137 17.23 26.26 8.15
C VAL A 137 16.80 25.99 6.70
N TRP A 138 17.71 25.50 5.85
CA TRP A 138 17.39 25.12 4.48
C TRP A 138 16.36 23.98 4.42
N GLN A 139 16.53 22.93 5.23
CA GLN A 139 15.53 21.87 5.37
C GLN A 139 14.19 22.42 5.89
N GLY A 140 14.22 23.39 6.80
CA GLY A 140 13.03 24.10 7.29
C GLY A 140 12.26 24.80 6.16
N TYR A 141 12.93 25.51 5.26
CA TYR A 141 12.28 26.11 4.08
C TYR A 141 11.69 25.06 3.13
N LEU A 142 12.39 23.94 2.91
CA LEU A 142 11.85 22.82 2.12
C LEU A 142 10.61 22.22 2.77
N ASN A 143 10.58 22.10 4.10
CA ASN A 143 9.41 21.65 4.85
C ASN A 143 8.21 22.58 4.68
N LEU A 144 8.42 23.91 4.70
CA LEU A 144 7.36 24.88 4.42
C LEU A 144 6.83 24.73 2.98
N ALA A 145 7.73 24.61 2.00
CA ALA A 145 7.35 24.40 0.61
C ALA A 145 6.54 23.11 0.45
N PHE A 146 6.96 22.02 1.10
CA PHE A 146 6.24 20.75 1.13
C PHE A 146 4.82 20.92 1.66
N ILE A 147 4.64 21.60 2.80
CA ILE A 147 3.33 21.81 3.41
C ILE A 147 2.41 22.61 2.47
N VAL A 148 2.92 23.68 1.86
CA VAL A 148 2.16 24.50 0.92
C VAL A 148 1.74 23.69 -0.32
N VAL A 149 2.67 22.93 -0.90
CA VAL A 149 2.40 22.06 -2.06
C VAL A 149 1.39 20.97 -1.69
N SER A 150 1.58 20.30 -0.55
CA SER A 150 0.68 19.25 -0.05
C SER A 150 -0.76 19.75 0.07
N PHE A 151 -0.98 20.89 0.73
CA PHE A 151 -2.31 21.47 0.85
C PHE A 151 -2.90 21.93 -0.48
N GLY A 152 -2.10 22.65 -1.28
CA GLY A 152 -2.56 23.20 -2.54
C GLY A 152 -3.05 22.09 -3.47
N LEU A 153 -2.27 21.01 -3.60
CA LEU A 153 -2.62 19.86 -4.43
C LEU A 153 -3.83 19.10 -3.88
N TRP A 154 -3.85 18.77 -2.58
CA TRP A 154 -4.97 18.04 -1.99
C TRP A 154 -6.30 18.80 -2.09
N LEU A 155 -6.30 20.10 -1.81
CA LEU A 155 -7.51 20.91 -1.96
C LEU A 155 -7.98 20.96 -3.42
N ALA A 156 -7.07 21.25 -4.35
CA ALA A 156 -7.38 21.43 -5.77
C ALA A 156 -7.77 20.13 -6.49
N GLN A 157 -7.10 19.02 -6.18
CA GLN A 157 -7.23 17.77 -6.94
C GLN A 157 -8.10 16.72 -6.25
N THR A 158 -8.45 16.90 -4.97
CA THR A 158 -9.21 15.90 -4.21
C THR A 158 -10.48 16.51 -3.61
N ILE A 159 -10.36 17.54 -2.78
CA ILE A 159 -11.52 18.07 -2.05
C ILE A 159 -12.48 18.85 -2.94
N LEU A 160 -11.99 19.77 -3.77
CA LEU A 160 -12.84 20.55 -4.68
C LEU A 160 -13.65 19.66 -5.65
N PRO A 161 -13.05 18.67 -6.34
CA PRO A 161 -13.79 17.72 -7.18
C PRO A 161 -14.83 16.91 -6.40
N GLU A 162 -14.50 16.45 -5.20
CA GLU A 162 -15.43 15.67 -4.37
C GLU A 162 -16.63 16.50 -3.92
N LEU A 163 -16.42 17.75 -3.50
CA LEU A 163 -17.53 18.65 -3.14
C LEU A 163 -18.48 18.87 -4.32
N ASN A 164 -17.93 19.04 -5.54
CA ASN A 164 -18.75 19.14 -6.75
C ASN A 164 -19.55 17.86 -6.99
N ARG A 165 -18.93 16.68 -6.84
CA ARG A 165 -19.58 15.36 -6.99
C ARG A 165 -20.73 15.19 -5.99
N LEU A 166 -20.50 15.52 -4.72
CA LEU A 166 -21.52 15.43 -3.66
C LEU A 166 -22.69 16.38 -3.92
N GLN A 167 -22.42 17.59 -4.42
CA GLN A 167 -23.46 18.53 -4.79
C GLN A 167 -24.33 17.99 -5.94
N THR A 168 -23.73 17.36 -6.96
CA THR A 168 -24.48 16.70 -8.05
C THR A 168 -25.35 15.55 -7.53
N LEU A 169 -24.86 14.74 -6.61
CA LEU A 169 -25.64 13.64 -6.03
C LEU A 169 -26.78 14.12 -5.13
N SER A 170 -26.59 15.21 -4.38
CA SER A 170 -27.66 15.80 -3.55
C SER A 170 -28.86 16.29 -4.37
N GLN A 171 -28.64 16.72 -5.62
CA GLN A 171 -29.72 17.11 -6.54
C GLN A 171 -30.62 15.92 -6.91
N SER A 172 -30.12 14.68 -6.77
CA SER A 172 -30.88 13.45 -6.99
C SER A 172 -31.65 12.98 -5.74
N GLY A 173 -31.61 13.74 -4.65
CA GLY A 173 -32.31 13.43 -3.39
C GLY A 173 -31.52 12.56 -2.41
N VAL A 174 -30.25 12.26 -2.69
CA VAL A 174 -29.37 11.50 -1.78
C VAL A 174 -28.27 12.41 -1.23
N ASN A 175 -28.28 12.63 0.07
CA ASN A 175 -27.29 13.47 0.76
C ASN A 175 -26.17 12.59 1.34
N LEU A 176 -25.08 12.45 0.59
CA LEU A 176 -23.88 11.75 1.06
C LEU A 176 -22.96 12.71 1.82
N PRO A 177 -22.42 12.32 3.00
CA PRO A 177 -21.47 13.15 3.73
C PRO A 177 -20.08 13.09 3.10
N LEU A 178 -19.31 14.19 3.22
CA LEU A 178 -17.88 14.18 2.91
C LEU A 178 -17.15 13.27 3.91
N ASN A 179 -16.64 12.14 3.43
CA ASN A 179 -16.07 11.12 4.29
C ASN A 179 -14.55 11.00 4.10
N LEU A 180 -13.76 11.69 4.94
CA LEU A 180 -12.30 11.60 4.93
C LEU A 180 -11.76 10.23 5.42
N SER A 181 -12.64 9.30 5.85
CA SER A 181 -12.25 7.91 6.05
C SER A 181 -12.06 7.17 4.71
N THR A 182 -12.57 7.66 3.58
CA THR A 182 -12.29 7.12 2.25
C THR A 182 -10.83 7.39 1.88
N LEU A 183 -10.09 6.36 1.48
CA LEU A 183 -8.64 6.47 1.20
C LEU A 183 -8.32 7.55 0.15
N GLU A 184 -9.11 7.61 -0.92
CA GLU A 184 -8.92 8.53 -2.06
C GLU A 184 -9.12 10.00 -1.67
N LEU A 185 -9.85 10.28 -0.59
CA LEU A 185 -10.13 11.65 -0.12
C LEU A 185 -9.07 12.18 0.86
N ARG A 186 -8.16 11.32 1.32
CA ARG A 186 -7.10 11.69 2.27
C ARG A 186 -6.00 12.47 1.58
N ASN A 187 -5.28 13.28 2.36
CA ASN A 187 -4.15 14.06 1.84
C ASN A 187 -2.97 13.14 1.47
N TRP A 188 -2.88 12.81 0.18
CA TRP A 188 -1.83 12.00 -0.43
C TRP A 188 -0.61 12.81 -0.88
N ALA A 189 -0.75 14.12 -1.03
CA ALA A 189 0.17 14.96 -1.79
C ALA A 189 1.35 15.50 -0.96
N PRO A 190 2.52 15.75 -1.60
CA PRO A 190 2.88 15.35 -2.96
C PRO A 190 3.37 13.90 -3.07
N LEU A 191 3.44 13.13 -1.98
CA LEU A 191 4.16 11.84 -1.96
C LEU A 191 3.38 10.66 -2.57
N GLY A 192 2.13 10.86 -3.01
CA GLY A 192 1.29 9.81 -3.60
C GLY A 192 0.60 8.88 -2.60
N HIS A 193 0.83 9.08 -1.29
CA HIS A 193 0.19 8.25 -0.26
C HIS A 193 0.11 8.99 1.10
N PRO A 194 -1.05 8.97 1.79
CA PRO A 194 -1.26 9.78 3.00
C PRO A 194 -0.33 9.41 4.16
N ASN A 195 0.04 8.13 4.29
CA ASN A 195 0.94 7.75 5.37
C ASN A 195 2.37 8.31 5.15
N TYR A 196 2.83 8.43 3.90
CA TYR A 196 4.15 9.00 3.61
C TYR A 196 4.19 10.48 3.96
N VAL A 197 3.10 11.20 3.64
CA VAL A 197 2.93 12.61 4.04
C VAL A 197 2.99 12.72 5.57
N ALA A 198 2.28 11.86 6.29
CA ALA A 198 2.31 11.85 7.75
C ALA A 198 3.71 11.55 8.32
N GLY A 199 4.40 10.56 7.78
CA GLY A 199 5.77 10.20 8.19
C GLY A 199 6.76 11.34 7.99
N TYR A 200 6.69 12.02 6.84
CA TYR A 200 7.52 13.19 6.56
C TYR A 200 7.19 14.38 7.49
N LEU A 201 5.91 14.65 7.75
CA LEU A 201 5.48 15.73 8.65
C LEU A 201 5.98 15.51 10.09
N LEU A 202 6.07 14.26 10.55
CA LEU A 202 6.64 13.95 11.87
C LEU A 202 8.13 14.30 11.97
N LEU A 203 8.88 14.22 10.88
CA LEU A 203 10.27 14.70 10.81
C LEU A 203 10.33 16.24 10.70
N ALA A 204 9.39 16.85 9.99
CA ALA A 204 9.38 18.27 9.69
C ALA A 204 8.94 19.16 10.86
N LEU A 205 7.86 18.79 11.56
CA LEU A 205 7.20 19.63 12.57
C LEU A 205 8.11 20.02 13.75
N PRO A 206 8.89 19.10 14.36
CA PRO A 206 9.80 19.47 15.44
C PRO A 206 10.86 20.48 15.00
N LEU A 207 11.36 20.37 13.77
CA LEU A 207 12.35 21.30 13.22
C LEU A 207 11.75 22.70 13.01
N LEU A 208 10.55 22.79 12.44
CA LEU A 208 9.84 24.08 12.28
C LEU A 208 9.60 24.75 13.64
N LEU A 209 9.20 23.98 14.65
CA LEU A 209 9.03 24.48 16.02
C LEU A 209 10.36 25.00 16.57
N ALA A 210 11.46 24.27 16.45
CA ALA A 210 12.78 24.72 16.88
C ALA A 210 13.22 26.02 16.19
N LEU A 211 13.04 26.13 14.87
CA LEU A 211 13.37 27.37 14.13
C LEU A 211 12.53 28.57 14.61
N SER A 212 11.27 28.33 15.02
CA SER A 212 10.43 29.38 15.61
C SER A 212 10.93 29.88 16.97
N LEU A 213 11.60 29.02 17.73
CA LEU A 213 12.20 29.37 19.03
C LEU A 213 13.55 30.11 18.86
N LEU A 214 14.28 29.82 17.78
CA LEU A 214 15.61 30.37 17.54
C LEU A 214 15.60 31.69 16.76
N GLN A 215 14.59 31.92 15.93
CA GLN A 215 14.48 33.14 15.12
C GLN A 215 13.44 34.11 15.71
N THR A 216 13.57 35.39 15.37
CA THR A 216 12.70 36.47 15.88
C THR A 216 11.99 37.22 14.74
N GLY A 217 11.07 38.11 15.09
CA GLY A 217 10.34 38.94 14.12
C GLY A 217 9.45 38.12 13.17
N ARG A 218 9.42 38.50 11.89
CA ARG A 218 8.56 37.86 10.87
C ARG A 218 8.90 36.39 10.62
N GLN A 219 10.17 36.01 10.73
CA GLN A 219 10.61 34.63 10.51
C GLN A 219 10.04 33.68 11.57
N ARG A 220 9.98 34.10 12.84
CA ARG A 220 9.31 33.32 13.89
C ARG A 220 7.87 32.96 13.53
N TRP A 221 7.11 33.93 13.06
CA TRP A 221 5.72 33.74 12.67
C TRP A 221 5.57 32.89 11.42
N LEU A 222 6.51 32.97 10.47
CA LEU A 222 6.56 32.06 9.32
C LEU A 222 6.69 30.60 9.76
N TRP A 223 7.62 30.30 10.68
CA TRP A 223 7.80 28.94 11.19
C TRP A 223 6.58 28.45 12.00
N LEU A 224 5.99 29.32 12.84
CA LEU A 224 4.77 28.98 13.59
C LEU A 224 3.58 28.73 12.67
N ALA A 225 3.40 29.53 11.63
CA ALA A 225 2.39 29.28 10.60
C ALA A 225 2.63 27.93 9.91
N GLY A 226 3.90 27.61 9.63
CA GLY A 226 4.31 26.30 9.14
C GLY A 226 3.93 25.14 10.06
N VAL A 227 4.14 25.28 11.37
CA VAL A 227 3.70 24.28 12.36
C VAL A 227 2.18 24.12 12.35
N GLY A 228 1.44 25.24 12.38
CA GLY A 228 -0.03 25.22 12.36
C GLY A 228 -0.59 24.55 11.12
N LEU A 229 -0.12 24.95 9.93
CA LEU A 229 -0.48 24.31 8.67
C LEU A 229 -0.05 22.83 8.66
N GLY A 230 1.18 22.52 9.04
CA GLY A 230 1.67 21.14 9.06
C GLY A 230 0.86 20.20 9.96
N LEU A 231 0.34 20.68 11.09
CA LEU A 231 -0.57 19.92 11.95
C LEU A 231 -1.93 19.68 11.27
N ILE A 232 -2.47 20.68 10.57
CA ILE A 232 -3.68 20.51 9.76
C ILE A 232 -3.40 19.49 8.63
N ALA A 233 -2.22 19.51 8.00
CA ALA A 233 -1.87 18.59 6.92
C ALA A 233 -1.78 17.16 7.46
N LEU A 234 -1.20 17.00 8.65
CA LEU A 234 -1.15 15.72 9.34
C LEU A 234 -2.55 15.20 9.66
N TYR A 235 -3.47 16.07 10.13
CA TYR A 235 -4.86 15.70 10.37
C TYR A 235 -5.55 15.19 9.10
N THR A 236 -5.35 15.85 7.96
CA THR A 236 -5.99 15.50 6.69
C THR A 236 -5.44 14.22 6.06
N THR A 237 -4.29 13.71 6.51
CA THR A 237 -3.80 12.38 6.09
C THR A 237 -4.65 11.23 6.65
N GLY A 238 -5.33 11.43 7.78
CA GLY A 238 -6.01 10.36 8.51
C GLY A 238 -5.10 9.18 8.91
N SER A 239 -3.78 9.39 8.98
CA SER A 239 -2.80 8.34 9.28
C SER A 239 -2.73 8.03 10.78
N ARG A 240 -3.10 6.79 11.16
CA ARG A 240 -3.04 6.32 12.56
C ARG A 240 -1.61 6.33 13.11
N GLY A 241 -0.64 5.87 12.32
CA GLY A 241 0.79 5.91 12.66
C GLY A 241 1.31 7.34 12.86
N GLY A 242 0.83 8.27 12.03
CA GLY A 242 1.09 9.71 12.17
C GLY A 242 0.67 10.25 13.54
N TRP A 243 -0.56 9.93 13.96
CA TRP A 243 -1.08 10.34 15.27
C TRP A 243 -0.37 9.67 16.45
N LEU A 244 -0.02 8.38 16.34
CA LEU A 244 0.78 7.68 17.35
C LEU A 244 2.16 8.34 17.51
N GLY A 245 2.82 8.69 16.40
CA GLY A 245 4.07 9.44 16.42
C GLY A 245 3.94 10.81 17.07
N LEU A 246 2.89 11.56 16.75
CA LEU A 246 2.62 12.86 17.37
C LEU A 246 2.34 12.74 18.87
N ALA A 247 1.56 11.74 19.29
CA ALA A 247 1.28 11.49 20.70
C ALA A 247 2.57 11.16 21.48
N ALA A 248 3.43 10.30 20.92
CA ALA A 248 4.74 9.99 21.51
C ALA A 248 5.61 11.25 21.65
N LEU A 249 5.64 12.11 20.63
CA LEU A 249 6.32 13.41 20.67
C LEU A 249 5.81 14.30 21.80
N CYS A 250 4.49 14.43 21.92
CA CYS A 250 3.85 15.24 22.96
C CYS A 250 4.15 14.70 24.37
N ILE A 251 4.10 13.39 24.57
CA ILE A 251 4.39 12.73 25.86
C ILE A 251 5.85 12.94 26.25
N VAL A 252 6.79 12.64 25.36
CA VAL A 252 8.23 12.80 25.64
C VAL A 252 8.57 14.27 25.86
N GLY A 253 8.03 15.18 25.04
CA GLY A 253 8.18 16.62 25.22
C GLY A 253 7.66 17.10 26.57
N PHE A 254 6.48 16.64 26.99
CA PHE A 254 5.91 16.97 28.30
C PHE A 254 6.76 16.45 29.46
N VAL A 255 7.21 15.20 29.41
CA VAL A 255 8.09 14.60 30.42
C VAL A 255 9.40 15.39 30.54
N LEU A 256 10.02 15.75 29.42
CA LEU A 256 11.24 16.57 29.43
C LEU A 256 10.99 17.95 30.03
N LEU A 257 9.90 18.62 29.66
CA LEU A 257 9.52 19.92 30.24
C LEU A 257 9.24 19.81 31.75
N LEU A 258 8.58 18.75 32.20
CA LEU A 258 8.26 18.51 33.60
C LEU A 258 9.52 18.42 34.49
N PHE A 259 10.57 17.77 33.99
CA PHE A 259 11.79 17.53 34.76
C PHE A 259 12.91 18.54 34.52
N ARG A 260 12.90 19.27 33.39
CA ARG A 260 14.02 20.13 32.99
C ARG A 260 13.66 21.60 32.79
N SER A 261 12.37 21.94 32.64
CA SER A 261 11.99 23.34 32.45
C SER A 261 11.89 24.09 33.77
N SER A 262 12.22 25.38 33.74
CA SER A 262 11.94 26.32 34.83
C SER A 262 10.53 26.94 34.72
N LEU A 263 9.67 26.38 33.87
CA LEU A 263 8.32 26.91 33.67
C LEU A 263 7.47 26.66 34.92
N PRO A 264 6.62 27.61 35.33
CA PRO A 264 5.69 27.38 36.43
C PRO A 264 4.80 26.17 36.15
N ARG A 265 4.58 25.32 37.18
CA ARG A 265 3.76 24.09 37.06
C ARG A 265 2.35 24.37 36.52
N LEU A 266 1.81 25.57 36.74
CA LEU A 266 0.55 26.01 36.16
C LEU A 266 0.56 26.02 34.62
N TRP A 267 1.61 26.56 33.99
CA TRP A 267 1.71 26.61 32.53
C TRP A 267 1.96 25.23 31.93
N LEU A 268 2.68 24.36 32.64
CA LEU A 268 2.81 22.94 32.28
C LEU A 268 1.44 22.24 32.36
N GLY A 269 0.67 22.51 33.41
CA GLY A 269 -0.70 21.99 33.58
C GLY A 269 -1.64 22.47 32.47
N LEU A 270 -1.67 23.77 32.17
CA LEU A 270 -2.47 24.35 31.09
C LEU A 270 -2.04 23.82 29.71
N GLY A 271 -0.73 23.71 29.47
CA GLY A 271 -0.19 23.14 28.24
C GLY A 271 -0.55 21.66 28.07
N SER A 272 -0.50 20.87 29.14
CA SER A 272 -0.94 19.47 29.12
C SER A 272 -2.45 19.34 28.90
N LEU A 273 -3.25 20.21 29.51
CA LEU A 273 -4.71 20.21 29.31
C LEU A 273 -5.06 20.57 27.87
N PHE A 274 -4.40 21.59 27.31
CA PHE A 274 -4.57 21.96 25.90
C PHE A 274 -4.14 20.84 24.96
N MET A 275 -3.00 20.20 25.21
CA MET A 275 -2.52 19.07 24.41
C MET A 275 -3.49 17.87 24.48
N LEU A 276 -3.95 17.51 25.68
CA LEU A 276 -4.95 16.46 25.87
C LEU A 276 -6.26 16.80 25.15
N ALA A 277 -6.73 18.04 25.28
CA ALA A 277 -7.94 18.50 24.61
C ALA A 277 -7.79 18.47 23.09
N PHE A 278 -6.64 18.91 22.54
CA PHE A 278 -6.36 18.87 21.11
C PHE A 278 -6.33 17.44 20.57
N LEU A 279 -5.62 16.53 21.23
CA LEU A 279 -5.56 15.12 20.84
C LEU A 279 -6.94 14.45 20.95
N SER A 280 -7.68 14.72 22.03
CA SER A 280 -9.02 14.16 22.26
C SER A 280 -10.02 14.68 21.23
N LEU A 281 -10.04 16.00 20.97
CA LEU A 281 -10.91 16.61 19.98
C LEU A 281 -10.61 16.05 18.58
N SER A 282 -9.33 15.98 18.20
CA SER A 282 -8.92 15.42 16.91
C SER A 282 -9.32 13.95 16.76
N ALA A 283 -9.25 13.16 17.84
CA ALA A 283 -9.67 11.77 17.85
C ALA A 283 -11.20 11.60 17.75
N LEU A 284 -11.97 12.53 18.34
CA LEU A 284 -13.44 12.51 18.33
C LEU A 284 -14.02 13.00 17.00
N THR A 285 -13.34 13.93 16.30
CA THR A 285 -13.81 14.50 15.03
C THR A 285 -13.36 13.70 13.80
N ASN A 286 -12.37 12.82 13.94
CA ASN A 286 -11.89 11.98 12.85
C ASN A 286 -12.50 10.58 12.98
N ASP A 287 -13.44 10.24 12.10
CA ASP A 287 -14.15 8.96 12.12
C ASP A 287 -13.20 7.75 12.14
N ARG A 288 -12.07 7.80 11.43
CA ARG A 288 -11.13 6.68 11.39
C ARG A 288 -10.37 6.50 12.70
N LEU A 289 -10.05 7.59 13.41
CA LEU A 289 -9.44 7.54 14.75
C LEU A 289 -10.47 7.04 15.76
N LYS A 290 -11.69 7.56 15.70
CA LYS A 290 -12.81 7.10 16.51
C LYS A 290 -13.04 5.60 16.31
N THR A 291 -13.16 5.13 15.07
CA THR A 291 -13.32 3.70 14.74
C THR A 291 -12.15 2.85 15.23
N ALA A 292 -10.91 3.36 15.15
CA ALA A 292 -9.75 2.64 15.67
C ALA A 292 -9.82 2.46 17.19
N ILE A 293 -10.14 3.53 17.91
CA ILE A 293 -10.30 3.50 19.37
C ILE A 293 -11.45 2.58 19.76
N THR A 294 -12.60 2.70 19.09
CA THR A 294 -13.75 1.83 19.38
C THR A 294 -13.46 0.37 19.05
N ALA A 295 -12.75 0.07 17.96
CA ALA A 295 -12.34 -1.29 17.60
C ALA A 295 -11.42 -1.92 18.64
N ILE A 296 -10.49 -1.14 19.21
CA ILE A 296 -9.63 -1.59 20.32
C ILE A 296 -10.47 -1.86 21.58
N LEU A 297 -11.41 -0.97 21.89
CA LEU A 297 -12.28 -1.10 23.07
C LEU A 297 -13.31 -2.23 22.93
N SER A 298 -13.79 -2.51 21.72
CA SER A 298 -14.83 -3.51 21.43
C SER A 298 -14.29 -4.86 20.98
N GLY A 299 -12.99 -4.96 20.69
CA GLY A 299 -12.35 -6.18 20.15
C GLY A 299 -12.77 -6.53 18.71
N GLN A 300 -13.53 -5.68 18.02
CA GLN A 300 -13.98 -5.93 16.65
C GLN A 300 -12.98 -5.39 15.62
N LEU A 301 -12.38 -6.29 14.85
CA LEU A 301 -11.32 -5.97 13.89
C LEU A 301 -11.91 -5.41 12.58
N SER A 302 -11.46 -4.22 12.17
CA SER A 302 -11.86 -3.54 10.92
C SER A 302 -10.97 -3.94 9.72
N GLY A 303 -11.40 -3.64 8.47
CA GLY A 303 -10.67 -4.02 7.24
C GLY A 303 -9.23 -3.48 7.12
N ASP A 304 -8.99 -2.22 7.49
CA ASP A 304 -7.63 -1.65 7.50
C ASP A 304 -6.73 -2.31 8.56
N PHE A 305 -7.32 -2.80 9.67
CA PHE A 305 -6.58 -3.58 10.64
C PHE A 305 -6.30 -5.00 10.14
N ALA A 306 -7.26 -5.62 9.45
CA ALA A 306 -7.07 -6.91 8.77
C ALA A 306 -5.90 -6.86 7.78
N TYR A 307 -5.86 -5.83 6.93
CA TYR A 307 -4.74 -5.61 6.00
C TYR A 307 -3.39 -5.62 6.73
N ARG A 308 -3.25 -4.90 7.85
CA ARG A 308 -2.01 -4.84 8.65
C ARG A 308 -1.66 -6.17 9.31
N ILE A 309 -2.65 -6.93 9.80
CA ILE A 309 -2.39 -8.28 10.35
C ILE A 309 -1.89 -9.20 9.23
N ILE A 310 -2.54 -9.17 8.06
CA ILE A 310 -2.17 -10.01 6.92
C ILE A 310 -0.72 -9.71 6.52
N THR A 311 -0.34 -8.44 6.35
CA THR A 311 1.04 -8.09 6.00
C THR A 311 2.02 -8.44 7.12
N ALA A 312 1.65 -8.26 8.39
CA ALA A 312 2.50 -8.64 9.53
C ALA A 312 2.75 -10.17 9.59
N VAL A 313 1.69 -10.98 9.46
CA VAL A 313 1.79 -12.44 9.45
C VAL A 313 2.57 -12.91 8.22
N THR A 314 2.32 -12.34 7.05
CA THR A 314 3.05 -12.68 5.83
C THR A 314 4.54 -12.38 5.97
N GLY A 315 4.90 -11.19 6.45
CA GLY A 315 6.29 -10.83 6.71
C GLY A 315 6.96 -11.68 7.78
N TRP A 316 6.20 -12.10 8.80
CA TRP A 316 6.67 -13.05 9.80
C TRP A 316 7.02 -14.41 9.19
N GLN A 317 6.14 -14.95 8.34
CA GLN A 317 6.37 -16.21 7.62
C GLN A 317 7.57 -16.12 6.66
N MET A 318 7.71 -15.00 5.93
CA MET A 318 8.88 -14.75 5.08
C MET A 318 10.18 -14.81 5.89
N GLY A 319 10.26 -14.13 7.02
CA GLY A 319 11.47 -14.16 7.84
C GLY A 319 11.69 -15.50 8.54
N ILE A 320 10.65 -16.26 8.91
CA ILE A 320 10.82 -17.64 9.40
C ILE A 320 11.44 -18.53 8.32
N ALA A 321 11.03 -18.38 7.07
CA ALA A 321 11.60 -19.13 5.95
C ALA A 321 13.06 -18.74 5.67
N HIS A 322 13.45 -17.49 5.99
CA HIS A 322 14.80 -16.97 5.76
C HIS A 322 15.38 -16.26 7.02
N PRO A 323 15.64 -16.99 8.13
CA PRO A 323 15.79 -16.38 9.45
C PRO A 323 17.06 -15.54 9.64
N ILE A 324 18.16 -15.86 8.95
CA ILE A 324 19.45 -15.19 9.20
C ILE A 324 19.58 -13.92 8.37
N LEU A 325 19.42 -14.03 7.04
CA LEU A 325 19.69 -12.97 6.07
C LEU A 325 18.43 -12.47 5.35
N GLY A 326 17.25 -13.00 5.65
CA GLY A 326 16.00 -12.64 4.99
C GLY A 326 15.93 -13.09 3.52
N ALA A 327 14.81 -12.76 2.88
CA ALA A 327 14.55 -13.11 1.48
C ALA A 327 15.26 -12.19 0.45
N GLY A 328 16.01 -11.19 0.92
CA GLY A 328 16.66 -10.18 0.08
C GLY A 328 15.91 -8.83 0.06
N PRO A 329 16.63 -7.69 -0.01
CA PRO A 329 16.01 -6.37 -0.17
C PRO A 329 15.07 -6.28 -1.38
N GLY A 330 13.87 -5.73 -1.20
CA GLY A 330 12.89 -5.60 -2.29
C GLY A 330 12.28 -6.91 -2.79
N SER A 331 12.39 -8.00 -2.04
CA SER A 331 11.80 -9.31 -2.39
C SER A 331 10.28 -9.36 -2.19
N VAL A 332 9.73 -8.56 -1.27
CA VAL A 332 8.30 -8.53 -0.93
C VAL A 332 7.36 -8.55 -2.14
N PRO A 333 7.44 -7.62 -3.12
CA PRO A 333 6.50 -7.61 -4.25
C PRO A 333 6.52 -8.89 -5.11
N ILE A 334 7.58 -9.70 -5.01
CA ILE A 334 7.75 -10.91 -5.82
C ILE A 334 7.29 -12.15 -5.08
N VAL A 335 7.61 -12.27 -3.78
CA VAL A 335 7.33 -13.50 -2.99
C VAL A 335 6.11 -13.41 -2.09
N TYR A 336 5.51 -12.22 -1.92
CA TYR A 336 4.46 -11.99 -0.92
C TYR A 336 3.31 -13.00 -0.97
N GLN A 337 2.78 -13.33 -2.15
CA GLN A 337 1.62 -14.24 -2.25
C GLN A 337 1.95 -15.69 -1.90
N GLN A 338 3.22 -16.11 -1.98
CA GLN A 338 3.65 -17.44 -1.54
C GLN A 338 3.46 -17.64 -0.02
N TYR A 339 3.67 -16.57 0.75
CA TYR A 339 3.62 -16.58 2.22
C TYR A 339 2.31 -16.02 2.77
N ARG A 340 1.42 -15.53 1.90
CA ARG A 340 0.16 -14.92 2.29
C ARG A 340 -0.77 -16.00 2.87
N PRO A 341 -1.35 -15.77 4.06
CA PRO A 341 -2.20 -16.78 4.68
C PRO A 341 -3.51 -16.98 3.92
N GLY A 342 -3.98 -18.24 3.80
CA GLY A 342 -5.24 -18.56 3.11
C GLY A 342 -6.49 -17.90 3.74
N TRP A 343 -6.46 -17.62 5.05
CA TRP A 343 -7.54 -16.92 5.75
C TRP A 343 -7.64 -15.43 5.41
N ALA A 344 -6.68 -14.86 4.69
CA ALA A 344 -6.69 -13.45 4.29
C ALA A 344 -7.81 -13.11 3.27
N GLY A 345 -8.48 -14.12 2.71
CA GLY A 345 -9.60 -13.90 1.79
C GLY A 345 -9.15 -13.12 0.55
N GLN A 346 -9.85 -12.04 0.22
CA GLN A 346 -9.53 -11.10 -0.87
C GLN A 346 -8.80 -9.84 -0.36
N GLU A 347 -8.51 -9.74 0.94
CA GLU A 347 -7.86 -8.55 1.51
C GLU A 347 -6.35 -8.61 1.33
N ALA A 348 -5.70 -7.52 0.94
CA ALA A 348 -4.25 -7.51 0.68
C ALA A 348 -3.80 -8.63 -0.30
N GLU A 349 -4.49 -8.81 -1.45
CA GLU A 349 -4.12 -9.81 -2.47
C GLU A 349 -2.70 -9.63 -2.99
N LEU A 350 -2.25 -8.37 -3.15
CA LEU A 350 -0.93 -8.02 -3.64
C LEU A 350 -0.44 -6.76 -2.89
N THR A 351 0.85 -6.73 -2.55
CA THR A 351 1.49 -5.57 -1.92
C THR A 351 2.96 -5.50 -2.31
N TYR A 352 3.55 -4.29 -2.34
CA TYR A 352 4.99 -4.11 -2.47
C TYR A 352 5.70 -3.85 -1.13
N GLN A 353 4.96 -3.66 -0.03
CA GLN A 353 5.52 -3.41 1.30
C GLN A 353 4.67 -4.05 2.41
N LEU A 354 5.32 -4.44 3.50
CA LEU A 354 4.70 -5.14 4.63
C LEU A 354 4.15 -4.18 5.69
N HIS A 355 4.21 -2.87 5.40
CA HIS A 355 3.44 -1.87 6.15
C HIS A 355 3.80 -1.82 7.65
N SER A 356 5.04 -2.20 7.97
CA SER A 356 5.73 -2.07 9.26
C SER A 356 7.23 -2.22 9.02
N THR A 357 8.03 -1.25 9.44
CA THR A 357 9.48 -1.25 9.19
C THR A 357 10.20 -2.43 9.85
N PRO A 358 9.93 -2.79 11.13
CA PRO A 358 10.51 -4.00 11.72
C PRO A 358 10.13 -5.28 10.97
N VAL A 359 8.86 -5.41 10.56
CA VAL A 359 8.42 -6.60 9.80
C VAL A 359 9.10 -6.65 8.42
N GLN A 360 9.24 -5.51 7.74
CA GLN A 360 9.96 -5.43 6.47
C GLN A 360 11.43 -5.86 6.62
N ILE A 361 12.12 -5.33 7.64
CA ILE A 361 13.53 -5.68 7.91
C ILE A 361 13.65 -7.16 8.28
N TRP A 362 12.73 -7.72 9.05
CA TRP A 362 12.70 -9.15 9.35
C TRP A 362 12.54 -9.99 8.10
N ALA A 363 11.58 -9.66 7.24
CA ALA A 363 11.30 -10.40 6.02
C ALA A 363 12.45 -10.33 5.00
N GLU A 364 13.07 -9.16 4.83
CA GLU A 364 14.08 -8.93 3.79
C GLU A 364 15.52 -9.13 4.24
N LEU A 365 15.83 -8.90 5.53
CA LEU A 365 17.19 -8.96 6.09
C LEU A 365 17.35 -9.91 7.30
N GLY A 366 16.28 -10.55 7.76
CA GLY A 366 16.32 -11.54 8.85
C GLY A 366 16.80 -10.99 10.19
N LEU A 367 17.35 -11.88 11.02
CA LEU A 367 17.94 -11.56 12.33
C LEU A 367 19.10 -10.58 12.20
N TRP A 368 19.86 -10.62 11.10
CA TRP A 368 20.96 -9.69 10.88
C TRP A 368 20.47 -8.24 10.78
N GLY A 369 19.42 -8.01 9.97
CA GLY A 369 18.79 -6.71 9.83
C GLY A 369 18.25 -6.20 11.16
N ILE A 370 17.44 -7.01 11.85
CA ILE A 370 16.85 -6.66 13.15
C ILE A 370 17.94 -6.36 14.19
N GLY A 371 18.94 -7.24 14.32
CA GLY A 371 20.03 -7.06 15.25
C GLY A 371 20.80 -5.77 15.00
N THR A 372 21.15 -5.50 13.74
CA THR A 372 21.84 -4.26 13.36
C THR A 372 21.02 -3.01 13.68
N SER A 373 19.71 -3.02 13.37
CA SER A 373 18.83 -1.90 13.69
C SER A 373 18.67 -1.68 15.20
N LEU A 374 18.50 -2.73 15.99
CA LEU A 374 18.37 -2.62 17.45
C LEU A 374 19.64 -2.10 18.10
N ILE A 375 20.82 -2.56 17.68
CA ILE A 375 22.11 -2.06 18.17
C ILE A 375 22.30 -0.59 17.78
N ALA A 376 21.96 -0.20 16.55
CA ALA A 376 22.04 1.19 16.11
C ALA A 376 21.11 2.12 16.91
N ILE A 377 19.87 1.68 17.18
CA ILE A 377 18.92 2.41 18.02
C ILE A 377 19.47 2.54 19.45
N ALA A 378 19.92 1.45 20.05
CA ALA A 378 20.49 1.46 21.40
C ALA A 378 21.71 2.38 21.50
N LEU A 379 22.59 2.36 20.50
CA LEU A 379 23.75 3.24 20.43
C LEU A 379 23.34 4.72 20.32
N LEU A 380 22.40 5.06 19.42
CA LEU A 380 21.91 6.43 19.26
C LEU A 380 21.23 6.93 20.54
N THR A 381 20.42 6.08 21.19
CA THR A 381 19.80 6.41 22.49
C THR A 381 20.85 6.64 23.56
N TYR A 382 21.84 5.75 23.68
CA TYR A 382 22.94 5.91 24.63
C TYR A 382 23.73 7.20 24.41
N LEU A 383 24.12 7.50 23.16
CA LEU A 383 24.83 8.73 22.81
C LEU A 383 24.01 9.97 23.13
N SER A 384 22.70 9.93 22.88
CA SER A 384 21.77 11.03 23.19
C SER A 384 21.64 11.27 24.70
N ILE A 385 21.52 10.21 25.49
CA ILE A 385 21.48 10.30 26.97
C ILE A 385 22.80 10.85 27.50
N ARG A 386 23.93 10.35 26.99
CA ARG A 386 25.26 10.82 27.38
C ARG A 386 25.48 12.30 27.05
N TRP A 387 24.98 12.73 25.88
CA TRP A 387 25.04 14.11 25.42
C TRP A 387 24.23 15.02 26.34
N LEU A 388 23.03 14.59 26.71
CA LEU A 388 22.17 15.29 27.66
C LEU A 388 22.83 15.47 29.02
N SER A 389 23.49 14.43 29.54
CA SER A 389 24.21 14.51 30.81
C SER A 389 25.34 15.53 30.79
N LYS A 390 26.11 15.61 29.69
CA LYS A 390 27.27 16.52 29.58
C LYS A 390 26.86 17.99 29.42
N ILE A 391 25.76 18.26 28.72
CA ILE A 391 25.21 19.62 28.60
C ILE A 391 24.61 20.10 29.92
N SER A 392 24.00 19.19 30.69
CA SER A 392 23.45 19.50 32.01
C SER A 392 24.52 19.89 33.04
N SER A 393 25.75 19.38 32.90
CA SER A 393 26.86 19.66 33.82
C SER A 393 27.70 20.87 33.42
N ASN A 394 27.82 21.16 32.11
CA ASN A 394 28.65 22.26 31.57
C ASN A 394 27.81 23.33 30.86
N ALA A 395 26.88 23.96 31.59
CA ALA A 395 25.93 24.97 31.10
C ALA A 395 26.57 26.18 30.38
N ALA A 396 27.90 26.38 30.47
CA ALA A 396 28.61 27.52 29.89
C ALA A 396 29.24 27.27 28.50
N SER A 397 29.27 26.04 27.98
CA SER A 397 30.14 25.68 26.83
C SER A 397 29.46 25.38 25.49
N SER A 398 28.15 25.07 25.45
CA SER A 398 27.44 24.73 24.20
C SER A 398 26.51 25.86 23.76
N GLN A 399 26.54 26.22 22.49
CA GLN A 399 25.68 27.26 21.91
C GLN A 399 24.19 26.85 22.03
N TYR A 400 23.35 27.71 22.62
CA TYR A 400 21.92 27.47 22.84
C TYR A 400 21.18 27.03 21.57
N SER A 401 21.57 27.56 20.40
CA SER A 401 21.00 27.19 19.10
C SER A 401 21.19 25.72 18.75
N ASP A 402 22.37 25.15 19.01
CA ASP A 402 22.68 23.76 18.68
C ASP A 402 21.91 22.78 19.57
N GLN A 403 21.69 23.14 20.85
CA GLN A 403 20.89 22.31 21.75
C GLN A 403 19.44 22.16 21.26
N VAL A 404 18.81 23.28 20.91
CA VAL A 404 17.42 23.31 20.43
C VAL A 404 17.27 22.51 19.12
N LEU A 405 18.26 22.60 18.22
CA LEU A 405 18.27 21.87 16.96
C LEU A 405 18.53 20.36 17.14
N VAL A 406 19.40 19.96 18.06
CA VAL A 406 19.59 18.52 18.37
C VAL A 406 18.32 17.92 18.95
N TRP A 407 17.65 18.64 19.85
CA TRP A 407 16.36 18.20 20.39
C TRP A 407 15.29 18.04 19.31
N SER A 408 15.21 18.96 18.35
CA SER A 408 14.23 18.81 17.26
C SER A 408 14.54 17.65 16.34
N VAL A 409 15.82 17.39 16.05
CA VAL A 409 16.25 16.22 15.28
C VAL A 409 15.91 14.92 16.01
N LEU A 410 16.23 14.80 17.29
CA LEU A 410 15.90 13.62 18.12
C LEU A 410 14.39 13.42 18.22
N ALA A 411 13.63 14.49 18.41
CA ALA A 411 12.17 14.46 18.40
C ALA A 411 11.65 13.96 17.06
N GLY A 412 12.13 14.50 15.93
CA GLY A 412 11.74 14.05 14.59
C GLY A 412 11.98 12.55 14.39
N ILE A 413 13.17 12.06 14.72
CA ILE A 413 13.52 10.63 14.64
C ILE A 413 12.59 9.79 15.54
N LEU A 414 12.29 10.25 16.75
CA LEU A 414 11.39 9.53 17.66
C LEU A 414 9.95 9.45 17.11
N GLY A 415 9.39 10.59 16.68
CA GLY A 415 8.04 10.66 16.13
C GLY A 415 7.90 9.76 14.90
N TYR A 416 8.83 9.87 13.95
CA TYR A 416 8.89 9.00 12.79
C TYR A 416 9.12 7.53 13.18
N GLY A 417 10.04 7.26 14.12
CA GLY A 417 10.35 5.91 14.59
C GLY A 417 9.12 5.19 15.12
N VAL A 418 8.28 5.86 15.92
CA VAL A 418 7.00 5.31 16.39
C VAL A 418 6.03 5.07 15.21
N SER A 419 5.91 6.03 14.29
CA SER A 419 5.06 5.85 13.09
C SER A 419 5.52 4.66 12.23
N SER A 420 6.83 4.45 12.10
CA SER A 420 7.45 3.38 11.31
C SER A 420 7.21 1.96 11.87
N LEU A 421 6.75 1.83 13.12
CA LEU A 421 6.27 0.54 13.64
C LEU A 421 5.02 0.06 12.90
N THR A 422 4.26 1.01 12.35
CA THR A 422 2.99 0.79 11.67
C THR A 422 3.03 1.11 10.19
N ASP A 423 4.20 1.40 9.61
CA ASP A 423 4.36 1.59 8.16
C ASP A 423 5.81 1.37 7.72
N TYR A 424 6.04 1.05 6.45
CA TYR A 424 7.38 1.03 5.85
C TYR A 424 7.51 2.21 4.90
N GLN A 425 8.59 2.99 4.99
CA GLN A 425 8.74 4.25 4.25
C GLN A 425 10.20 4.60 3.91
N LEU A 426 11.12 3.64 4.07
CA LEU A 426 12.57 3.85 3.86
C LEU A 426 12.96 3.87 2.37
N ASP A 427 12.05 3.48 1.48
CA ASP A 427 12.18 3.62 0.04
C ASP A 427 11.80 5.03 -0.47
N ASN A 428 11.23 5.88 0.40
CA ASN A 428 10.87 7.25 0.05
C ASN A 428 12.06 8.20 0.21
N VAL A 429 12.44 8.86 -0.90
CA VAL A 429 13.61 9.75 -1.00
C VAL A 429 13.56 10.90 0.02
N CYS A 430 12.40 11.52 0.26
CA CYS A 430 12.32 12.67 1.16
C CYS A 430 12.50 12.26 2.63
N ILE A 431 11.92 11.13 3.03
CA ILE A 431 11.99 10.58 4.38
C ILE A 431 13.41 10.09 4.65
N THR A 432 13.95 9.22 3.78
CA THR A 432 15.30 8.68 3.96
C THR A 432 16.37 9.75 3.86
N GLY A 433 16.21 10.72 2.95
CA GLY A 433 17.11 11.88 2.87
C GLY A 433 17.08 12.74 4.14
N THR A 434 15.91 12.98 4.74
CA THR A 434 15.79 13.70 6.02
C THR A 434 16.46 12.92 7.16
N LEU A 435 16.25 11.59 7.24
CA LEU A 435 16.87 10.74 8.24
C LEU A 435 18.40 10.73 8.11
N VAL A 436 18.93 10.61 6.89
CA VAL A 436 20.36 10.69 6.62
C VAL A 436 20.94 12.04 7.05
N LEU A 437 20.25 13.14 6.74
CA LEU A 437 20.63 14.48 7.18
C LEU A 437 20.65 14.60 8.70
N PHE A 438 19.61 14.09 9.37
CA PHE A 438 19.48 14.11 10.83
C PHE A 438 20.57 13.28 11.51
N ILE A 439 20.85 12.07 11.01
CA ILE A 439 21.92 11.21 11.54
C ILE A 439 23.30 11.85 11.32
N ALA A 440 23.54 12.49 10.17
CA ALA A 440 24.80 13.21 9.91
C ALA A 440 25.05 14.33 10.93
N ILE A 441 24.00 15.10 11.26
CA ILE A 441 24.06 16.17 12.25
C ILE A 441 24.34 15.61 13.64
N LEU A 442 23.61 14.56 14.06
CA LEU A 442 23.84 13.91 15.35
C LEU A 442 25.27 13.35 15.45
N ALA A 443 25.75 12.67 14.41
CA ALA A 443 27.11 12.14 14.37
C ALA A 443 28.15 13.24 14.56
N ALA A 444 28.00 14.38 13.87
CA ALA A 444 28.89 15.52 14.00
C ALA A 444 28.87 16.12 15.40
N VAL A 445 27.68 16.32 15.98
CA VAL A 445 27.52 16.85 17.34
C VAL A 445 28.13 15.92 18.38
N PHE A 446 27.89 14.61 18.29
CA PHE A 446 28.43 13.63 19.24
C PHE A 446 29.95 13.50 19.10
N ARG A 447 30.49 13.56 17.88
CA ARG A 447 31.94 13.56 17.67
C ARG A 447 32.61 14.79 18.28
N GLU A 448 32.04 15.97 18.09
CA GLU A 448 32.53 17.22 18.70
C GLU A 448 32.43 17.15 20.23
N THR A 449 31.26 16.73 20.76
CA THR A 449 30.98 16.69 22.20
C THR A 449 31.84 15.66 22.94
N PHE A 450 32.13 14.51 22.32
CA PHE A 450 32.85 13.39 22.94
C PHE A 450 34.29 13.23 22.42
N ALA A 451 34.88 14.25 21.80
CA ALA A 451 36.23 14.18 21.22
C ALA A 451 37.29 13.64 22.22
N GLU A 452 37.23 14.08 23.48
CA GLU A 452 38.16 13.66 24.54
C GLU A 452 37.84 12.29 25.16
N THR A 453 36.60 11.82 25.04
CA THR A 453 36.13 10.58 25.68
C THR A 453 35.21 9.81 24.74
N PRO A 454 35.69 9.34 23.58
CA PRO A 454 34.85 8.64 22.61
C PRO A 454 34.34 7.32 23.19
N VAL A 455 33.11 6.92 22.84
CA VAL A 455 32.52 5.64 23.30
C VAL A 455 33.31 4.44 22.75
N ILE A 456 33.58 4.49 21.46
CA ILE A 456 34.48 3.57 20.76
C ILE A 456 35.53 4.46 20.11
N ALA A 457 36.80 4.20 20.42
CA ALA A 457 37.91 4.94 19.86
C ALA A 457 37.92 4.82 18.32
N LEU A 458 38.28 5.91 17.64
CA LEU A 458 38.45 5.88 16.19
C LEU A 458 39.51 4.84 15.79
N PRO A 459 39.42 4.26 14.58
CA PRO A 459 40.44 3.33 14.09
C PRO A 459 41.84 3.93 14.20
N LYS A 460 42.81 3.15 14.70
CA LYS A 460 44.22 3.59 14.81
C LYS A 460 44.86 3.83 13.44
N PHE A 461 44.33 3.21 12.39
CA PHE A 461 44.76 3.44 11.00
C PHE A 461 43.93 4.57 10.39
N SER A 462 44.59 5.60 9.85
CA SER A 462 43.96 6.70 9.13
C SER A 462 44.05 6.47 7.62
N ILE A 463 42.92 6.57 6.94
CA ILE A 463 42.88 6.55 5.47
C ILE A 463 43.23 7.97 5.01
N THR A 464 44.51 8.20 4.70
CA THR A 464 45.02 9.51 4.26
C THR A 464 45.92 9.39 3.03
N GLY A 465 46.08 10.48 2.28
CA GLY A 465 46.96 10.56 1.11
C GLY A 465 46.70 9.44 0.09
N ARG A 466 47.71 8.60 -0.18
CA ARG A 466 47.60 7.48 -1.15
C ARG A 466 46.48 6.49 -0.83
N ALA A 467 46.21 6.24 0.46
CA ALA A 467 45.13 5.33 0.84
C ALA A 467 43.75 5.95 0.51
N ALA A 468 43.58 7.25 0.74
CA ALA A 468 42.37 7.98 0.34
C ALA A 468 42.18 7.98 -1.18
N GLN A 469 43.26 8.18 -1.94
CA GLN A 469 43.23 8.05 -3.41
C GLN A 469 42.84 6.63 -3.85
N GLY A 470 43.38 5.60 -3.20
CA GLY A 470 43.01 4.20 -3.45
C GLY A 470 41.51 3.94 -3.24
N VAL A 471 40.94 4.46 -2.14
CA VAL A 471 39.49 4.40 -1.89
C VAL A 471 38.70 5.14 -2.97
N THR A 472 39.15 6.32 -3.39
CA THR A 472 38.52 7.07 -4.50
C THR A 472 38.51 6.25 -5.78
N TYR A 473 39.66 5.69 -6.20
CA TYR A 473 39.75 4.89 -7.43
C TYR A 473 38.91 3.61 -7.35
N ALA A 474 38.93 2.90 -6.23
CA ALA A 474 38.10 1.72 -6.01
C ALA A 474 36.60 2.08 -6.08
N GLY A 475 36.20 3.18 -5.44
CA GLY A 475 34.83 3.68 -5.50
C GLY A 475 34.39 4.09 -6.90
N LEU A 476 35.24 4.78 -7.66
CA LEU A 476 34.97 5.12 -9.06
C LEU A 476 34.86 3.87 -9.95
N GLY A 477 35.71 2.86 -9.71
CA GLY A 477 35.61 1.56 -10.38
C GLY A 477 34.29 0.85 -10.09
N LEU A 478 33.85 0.83 -8.82
CA LEU A 478 32.56 0.27 -8.44
C LEU A 478 31.39 1.02 -9.11
N LEU A 479 31.44 2.36 -9.13
CA LEU A 479 30.44 3.17 -9.81
C LEU A 479 30.36 2.89 -11.30
N LEU A 480 31.49 2.70 -11.97
CA LEU A 480 31.53 2.32 -13.37
C LEU A 480 30.88 0.95 -13.60
N VAL A 481 31.22 -0.05 -12.76
CA VAL A 481 30.62 -1.39 -12.84
C VAL A 481 29.11 -1.35 -12.65
N VAL A 482 28.63 -0.65 -11.62
CA VAL A 482 27.20 -0.49 -11.37
C VAL A 482 26.52 0.26 -12.51
N SER A 483 27.14 1.32 -13.03
CA SER A 483 26.59 2.08 -14.17
C SER A 483 26.43 1.20 -15.40
N ILE A 484 27.42 0.36 -15.73
CA ILE A 484 27.35 -0.60 -16.84
C ILE A 484 26.23 -1.62 -16.61
N TRP A 485 26.08 -2.12 -15.38
CA TRP A 485 25.00 -3.05 -15.02
C TRP A 485 23.59 -2.42 -15.12
N LEU A 486 23.45 -1.14 -14.80
CA LEU A 486 22.18 -0.42 -14.87
C LEU A 486 21.73 -0.08 -16.31
N VAL A 487 22.66 0.04 -17.27
CA VAL A 487 22.35 0.37 -18.68
C VAL A 487 21.27 -0.53 -19.30
N PRO A 488 21.40 -1.88 -19.31
CA PRO A 488 20.37 -2.74 -19.89
C PRO A 488 19.02 -2.63 -19.16
N ILE A 489 19.02 -2.40 -17.85
CA ILE A 489 17.80 -2.24 -17.04
C ILE A 489 17.07 -0.95 -17.43
N HIS A 490 17.77 0.19 -17.46
CA HIS A 490 17.19 1.46 -17.91
C HIS A 490 16.72 1.39 -19.36
N ARG A 491 17.47 0.70 -20.23
CA ARG A 491 17.08 0.50 -21.62
C ARG A 491 15.81 -0.36 -21.72
N ALA A 492 15.64 -1.37 -20.87
CA ALA A 492 14.42 -2.17 -20.80
C ALA A 492 13.21 -1.32 -20.40
N TRP A 493 13.31 -0.47 -19.38
CA TRP A 493 12.25 0.48 -19.02
C TRP A 493 11.90 1.44 -20.15
N GLN A 494 12.91 2.03 -20.79
CA GLN A 494 12.70 2.92 -21.92
C GLN A 494 11.96 2.21 -23.07
N LEU A 495 12.37 0.99 -23.42
CA LEU A 495 11.73 0.20 -24.46
C LEU A 495 10.30 -0.18 -24.06
N SER A 496 10.06 -0.56 -22.80
CA SER A 496 8.74 -0.86 -22.27
C SER A 496 7.79 0.34 -22.42
N SER A 497 8.21 1.51 -21.94
CA SER A 497 7.44 2.77 -22.07
C SER A 497 7.17 3.13 -23.54
N GLN A 498 8.19 3.01 -24.40
CA GLN A 498 8.01 3.19 -25.85
C GLN A 498 7.07 2.16 -26.46
N GLY A 499 7.05 0.92 -25.96
CA GLY A 499 6.13 -0.12 -26.39
C GLY A 499 4.69 0.20 -26.01
N PHE A 500 4.43 0.67 -24.79
CA PHE A 500 3.08 1.10 -24.40
C PHE A 500 2.60 2.34 -25.15
N ILE A 501 3.51 3.27 -25.51
CA ILE A 501 3.18 4.37 -26.45
C ILE A 501 2.83 3.83 -27.84
N ALA A 502 3.45 2.74 -28.29
CA ALA A 502 3.08 2.12 -29.56
C ALA A 502 1.70 1.45 -29.45
N LEU A 503 1.43 0.76 -28.34
CA LEU A 503 0.13 0.13 -28.05
C LEU A 503 -1.01 1.15 -28.01
N SER A 504 -0.81 2.30 -27.36
CA SER A 504 -1.83 3.36 -27.29
C SER A 504 -2.12 4.04 -28.63
N ARG A 505 -1.23 3.84 -29.62
CA ARG A 505 -1.41 4.25 -31.02
C ARG A 505 -1.82 3.07 -31.92
N GLU A 506 -2.29 1.97 -31.33
CA GLU A 506 -2.72 0.75 -32.01
C GLU A 506 -1.63 0.07 -32.86
N ASN A 507 -0.35 0.42 -32.66
CA ASN A 507 0.79 -0.21 -33.32
C ASN A 507 1.23 -1.47 -32.56
N ILE A 508 0.48 -2.56 -32.74
CA ILE A 508 0.74 -3.85 -32.08
C ILE A 508 2.14 -4.41 -32.40
N PRO A 509 2.62 -4.43 -33.66
CA PRO A 509 3.98 -4.92 -33.95
C PRO A 509 5.07 -4.12 -33.22
N GLY A 510 4.92 -2.79 -33.15
CA GLY A 510 5.84 -1.93 -32.42
C GLY A 510 5.82 -2.18 -30.91
N PHE A 511 4.64 -2.42 -30.33
CA PHE A 511 4.49 -2.83 -28.94
C PHE A 511 5.22 -4.15 -28.65
N VAL A 512 4.90 -5.19 -29.44
CA VAL A 512 5.48 -6.54 -29.28
C VAL A 512 6.99 -6.50 -29.42
N GLN A 513 7.52 -5.84 -30.47
CA GLN A 513 8.96 -5.74 -30.70
C GLN A 513 9.67 -5.10 -29.50
N ARG A 514 9.16 -3.96 -29.02
CA ARG A 514 9.82 -3.17 -27.97
C ARG A 514 9.76 -3.86 -26.61
N LEU A 515 8.60 -4.38 -26.19
CA LEU A 515 8.50 -5.11 -24.93
C LEU A 515 9.25 -6.45 -24.98
N SER A 516 9.31 -7.13 -26.13
CA SER A 516 10.11 -8.35 -26.26
C SER A 516 11.60 -8.04 -26.07
N GLN A 517 12.09 -6.93 -26.63
CA GLN A 517 13.46 -6.47 -26.40
C GLN A 517 13.69 -6.07 -24.94
N ALA A 518 12.71 -5.45 -24.28
CA ALA A 518 12.79 -5.16 -22.84
C ALA A 518 12.92 -6.44 -22.02
N ALA A 519 12.08 -7.46 -22.29
CA ALA A 519 12.14 -8.77 -21.65
C ALA A 519 13.47 -9.51 -21.93
N GLN A 520 14.08 -9.32 -23.10
CA GLN A 520 15.41 -9.88 -23.40
C GLN A 520 16.54 -9.20 -22.61
N LEU A 521 16.46 -7.89 -22.40
CA LEU A 521 17.46 -7.14 -21.63
C LEU A 521 17.35 -7.34 -20.12
N ALA A 522 16.14 -7.59 -19.63
CA ALA A 522 15.84 -7.85 -18.23
C ALA A 522 14.93 -9.09 -18.08
N PRO A 523 15.45 -10.31 -18.32
CA PRO A 523 14.66 -11.54 -18.27
C PRO A 523 14.16 -11.91 -16.86
N TRP A 524 14.72 -11.26 -15.83
CA TRP A 524 14.32 -11.41 -14.43
C TRP A 524 13.12 -10.54 -14.04
N GLU A 525 12.71 -9.60 -14.89
CA GLU A 525 11.60 -8.68 -14.63
C GLU A 525 10.28 -9.28 -15.19
N PRO A 526 9.39 -9.81 -14.34
CA PRO A 526 8.16 -10.47 -14.79
C PRO A 526 7.15 -9.52 -15.42
N TYR A 527 7.22 -8.20 -15.14
CA TYR A 527 6.22 -7.25 -15.64
C TYR A 527 6.12 -7.22 -17.17
N TYR A 528 7.26 -7.26 -17.89
CA TYR A 528 7.27 -7.22 -19.35
C TYR A 528 6.61 -8.44 -20.01
N PRO A 529 7.00 -9.69 -19.68
CA PRO A 529 6.32 -10.86 -20.23
C PRO A 529 4.86 -10.97 -19.78
N TYR A 530 4.51 -10.57 -18.55
CA TYR A 530 3.11 -10.52 -18.13
C TYR A 530 2.28 -9.53 -18.93
N GLN A 531 2.79 -8.33 -19.19
CA GLN A 531 2.10 -7.33 -20.00
C GLN A 531 2.01 -7.75 -21.47
N LEU A 532 3.04 -8.37 -22.06
CA LEU A 532 2.94 -8.95 -23.40
C LEU A 532 1.86 -10.04 -23.44
N GLY A 533 1.94 -11.00 -22.53
CA GLY A 533 1.02 -12.14 -22.48
C GLY A 533 -0.43 -11.70 -22.31
N TRP A 534 -0.68 -10.78 -21.37
CA TRP A 534 -2.01 -10.23 -21.12
C TRP A 534 -2.54 -9.41 -22.31
N ASN A 535 -1.75 -8.47 -22.86
CA ASN A 535 -2.23 -7.64 -23.97
C ASN A 535 -2.52 -8.46 -25.23
N LEU A 536 -1.67 -9.43 -25.57
CA LEU A 536 -1.88 -10.29 -26.73
C LEU A 536 -3.07 -11.24 -26.54
N GLY A 537 -3.22 -11.83 -25.36
CA GLY A 537 -4.43 -12.60 -25.03
C GLY A 537 -5.68 -11.73 -25.00
N ASN A 538 -5.57 -10.45 -24.63
CA ASN A 538 -6.70 -9.54 -24.68
C ASN A 538 -7.10 -9.20 -26.12
N LEU A 539 -6.12 -8.96 -26.99
CA LEU A 539 -6.36 -8.73 -28.42
C LEU A 539 -6.95 -9.97 -29.11
N SER A 540 -6.55 -11.19 -28.71
CA SER A 540 -7.13 -12.42 -29.27
C SER A 540 -8.62 -12.56 -28.96
N LEU A 541 -9.09 -12.02 -27.83
CA LEU A 541 -10.52 -12.01 -27.47
C LEU A 541 -11.33 -10.94 -28.23
N GLN A 542 -10.66 -9.93 -28.80
CA GLN A 542 -11.28 -8.82 -29.53
C GLN A 542 -11.25 -8.99 -31.04
N THR A 543 -10.41 -9.90 -31.54
CA THR A 543 -10.18 -10.14 -32.96
C THR A 543 -11.20 -11.13 -33.52
N ASN A 544 -11.81 -10.78 -34.66
CA ASN A 544 -12.77 -11.65 -35.36
C ASN A 544 -12.13 -12.61 -36.38
N ASP A 545 -10.87 -12.37 -36.78
CA ASP A 545 -10.12 -13.26 -37.67
C ASP A 545 -9.61 -14.49 -36.89
N PRO A 546 -10.07 -15.72 -37.21
CA PRO A 546 -9.67 -16.92 -36.48
C PRO A 546 -8.17 -17.23 -36.54
N GLN A 547 -7.50 -16.93 -37.65
CA GLN A 547 -6.06 -17.20 -37.79
C GLN A 547 -5.26 -16.25 -36.89
N GLN A 548 -5.59 -14.97 -36.95
CA GLN A 548 -4.97 -13.95 -36.11
C GLN A 548 -5.30 -14.18 -34.62
N GLN A 549 -6.54 -14.57 -34.30
CA GLN A 549 -6.96 -14.93 -32.95
C GLN A 549 -6.10 -16.08 -32.39
N ASN A 550 -5.94 -17.18 -33.13
CA ASN A 550 -5.14 -18.32 -32.71
C ASN A 550 -3.66 -17.95 -32.49
N GLN A 551 -3.10 -17.13 -33.39
CA GLN A 551 -1.73 -16.66 -33.26
C GLN A 551 -1.53 -15.78 -32.01
N LEU A 552 -2.38 -14.77 -31.82
CA LEU A 552 -2.32 -13.87 -30.67
C LEU A 552 -2.51 -14.63 -29.34
N GLN A 553 -3.40 -15.62 -29.31
CA GLN A 553 -3.62 -16.45 -28.14
C GLN A 553 -2.40 -17.31 -27.83
N ALA A 554 -1.79 -17.94 -28.85
CA ALA A 554 -0.57 -18.75 -28.68
C ALA A 554 0.61 -17.90 -28.19
N ASP A 555 0.79 -16.70 -28.76
CA ASP A 555 1.81 -15.75 -28.31
C ASP A 555 1.53 -15.29 -26.88
N GLY A 556 0.27 -15.00 -26.55
CA GLY A 556 -0.19 -14.63 -25.21
C GLY A 556 0.17 -15.70 -24.17
N ILE A 557 -0.15 -16.96 -24.45
CA ILE A 557 0.20 -18.13 -23.63
C ILE A 557 1.71 -18.24 -23.42
N SER A 558 2.49 -18.16 -24.51
CA SER A 558 3.95 -18.25 -24.47
C SER A 558 4.59 -17.17 -23.58
N TRP A 559 4.09 -15.93 -23.66
CA TRP A 559 4.58 -14.83 -22.84
C TRP A 559 4.16 -14.93 -21.38
N LEU A 560 2.94 -15.38 -21.07
CA LEU A 560 2.53 -15.64 -19.69
C LEU A 560 3.39 -16.74 -19.05
N GLN A 561 3.70 -17.81 -19.78
CA GLN A 561 4.60 -18.87 -19.31
C GLN A 561 6.00 -18.32 -18.97
N LYS A 562 6.56 -17.44 -19.81
CA LYS A 562 7.84 -16.76 -19.50
C LYS A 562 7.73 -15.87 -18.26
N GLY A 563 6.60 -15.19 -18.06
CA GLY A 563 6.37 -14.38 -16.86
C GLY A 563 6.32 -15.24 -15.59
N ILE A 564 5.63 -16.38 -15.65
CA ILE A 564 5.57 -17.36 -14.54
C ILE A 564 6.97 -17.91 -14.21
N GLN A 565 7.81 -18.16 -15.22
CA GLN A 565 9.19 -18.58 -15.00
C GLN A 565 10.02 -17.51 -14.25
N ALA A 566 9.79 -16.22 -14.55
CA ALA A 566 10.46 -15.11 -13.88
C ALA A 566 9.89 -14.82 -12.47
N SER A 567 8.61 -15.10 -12.24
CA SER A 567 7.94 -14.88 -10.95
C SER A 567 6.84 -15.93 -10.72
N PRO A 568 7.18 -17.10 -10.16
CA PRO A 568 6.28 -18.25 -10.01
C PRO A 568 5.29 -18.12 -8.84
N TYR A 569 5.34 -16.99 -8.13
CA TYR A 569 4.55 -16.71 -6.94
C TYR A 569 3.54 -15.60 -7.18
N GLN A 570 3.24 -15.25 -8.43
CA GLN A 570 2.19 -14.29 -8.76
C GLN A 570 0.98 -14.98 -9.38
N GLU A 571 -0.12 -14.97 -8.64
CA GLU A 571 -1.41 -15.52 -9.06
C GLU A 571 -1.89 -14.96 -10.40
N PHE A 572 -1.57 -13.69 -10.69
CA PHE A 572 -1.94 -13.03 -11.95
C PHE A 572 -1.47 -13.81 -13.17
N GLY A 573 -0.24 -14.33 -13.16
CA GLY A 573 0.29 -15.12 -14.27
C GLY A 573 -0.49 -16.41 -14.47
N HIS A 574 -0.70 -17.14 -13.38
CA HIS A 574 -1.38 -18.44 -13.37
C HIS A 574 -2.85 -18.35 -13.78
N SER A 575 -3.64 -17.44 -13.21
CA SER A 575 -5.07 -17.38 -13.53
C SER A 575 -5.33 -16.91 -14.95
N ASN A 576 -4.58 -15.93 -15.46
CA ASN A 576 -4.71 -15.49 -16.85
C ASN A 576 -4.25 -16.58 -17.84
N LEU A 577 -3.18 -17.31 -17.53
CA LEU A 577 -2.75 -18.43 -18.36
C LEU A 577 -3.81 -19.54 -18.39
N ALA A 578 -4.39 -19.87 -17.24
CA ALA A 578 -5.43 -20.87 -17.13
C ALA A 578 -6.67 -20.52 -17.99
N TRP A 579 -7.12 -19.26 -17.95
CA TRP A 579 -8.24 -18.80 -18.77
C TRP A 579 -7.96 -18.89 -20.27
N LEU A 580 -6.75 -18.56 -20.73
CA LEU A 580 -6.39 -18.70 -22.14
C LEU A 580 -6.26 -20.17 -22.57
N LEU A 581 -5.84 -21.06 -21.67
CA LEU A 581 -5.70 -22.49 -21.93
C LEU A 581 -7.03 -23.25 -21.91
N LEU A 582 -8.06 -22.75 -21.22
CA LEU A 582 -9.28 -23.49 -20.89
C LEU A 582 -9.90 -24.23 -22.09
N ASN A 583 -10.00 -23.58 -23.25
CA ASN A 583 -10.62 -24.17 -24.43
C ASN A 583 -9.65 -25.01 -25.29
N GLN A 584 -8.33 -24.79 -25.15
CA GLN A 584 -7.31 -25.47 -25.97
C GLN A 584 -6.74 -26.70 -25.28
N ASN A 585 -6.45 -26.59 -23.99
CA ASN A 585 -5.88 -27.63 -23.15
C ASN A 585 -6.45 -27.52 -21.73
N PRO A 586 -7.67 -28.08 -21.49
CA PRO A 586 -8.32 -28.04 -20.20
C PRO A 586 -7.48 -28.63 -19.06
N GLN A 587 -6.65 -29.65 -19.34
CA GLN A 587 -5.79 -30.28 -18.34
C GLN A 587 -4.69 -29.33 -17.87
N ALA A 588 -4.03 -28.63 -18.80
CA ALA A 588 -3.05 -27.61 -18.45
C ALA A 588 -3.71 -26.43 -17.71
N ALA A 589 -4.91 -26.01 -18.15
CA ALA A 589 -5.69 -24.99 -17.45
C ALA A 589 -6.00 -25.39 -15.99
N THR A 590 -6.35 -26.66 -15.73
CA THR A 590 -6.54 -27.17 -14.36
C THR A 590 -5.28 -26.98 -13.50
N GLN A 591 -4.09 -27.28 -14.01
CA GLN A 591 -2.84 -27.14 -13.23
C GLN A 591 -2.57 -25.67 -12.87
N GLU A 592 -2.81 -24.76 -13.81
CA GLU A 592 -2.63 -23.33 -13.58
C GLU A 592 -3.67 -22.76 -12.61
N PHE A 593 -4.94 -23.20 -12.68
CA PHE A 593 -5.95 -22.85 -11.68
C PHE A 593 -5.62 -23.41 -10.30
N ILE A 594 -5.08 -24.62 -10.19
CA ILE A 594 -4.60 -25.17 -8.91
C ILE A 594 -3.51 -24.26 -8.33
N ARG A 595 -2.54 -23.85 -9.15
CA ARG A 595 -1.45 -22.99 -8.69
C ARG A 595 -1.93 -21.61 -8.27
N SER A 596 -2.84 -21.02 -9.04
CA SER A 596 -3.54 -19.77 -8.69
C SER A 596 -4.30 -19.90 -7.36
N ALA A 597 -5.03 -21.00 -7.15
CA ALA A 597 -5.78 -21.28 -5.92
C ALA A 597 -4.86 -21.52 -4.70
N GLN A 598 -3.65 -22.05 -4.90
CA GLN A 598 -2.66 -22.19 -3.82
C GLN A 598 -2.12 -20.83 -3.35
N LEU A 599 -1.94 -19.88 -4.27
CA LEU A 599 -1.42 -18.54 -3.97
C LEU A 599 -2.50 -17.61 -3.39
N VAL A 600 -3.71 -17.62 -3.97
CA VAL A 600 -4.83 -16.78 -3.49
C VAL A 600 -6.13 -17.61 -3.52
N PRO A 601 -6.43 -18.41 -2.48
CA PRO A 601 -7.55 -19.35 -2.48
C PRO A 601 -8.94 -18.72 -2.63
N ALA A 602 -9.13 -17.50 -2.13
CA ALA A 602 -10.40 -16.78 -2.22
C ALA A 602 -10.51 -15.88 -3.46
N LYS A 603 -9.59 -16.02 -4.41
CA LYS A 603 -9.59 -15.21 -5.63
C LYS A 603 -10.81 -15.55 -6.48
N ARG A 604 -11.63 -14.52 -6.74
CA ARG A 604 -12.85 -14.68 -7.54
C ARG A 604 -12.52 -15.20 -8.94
N GLY A 605 -13.26 -16.19 -9.38
CA GLY A 605 -13.16 -16.80 -10.69
C GLY A 605 -12.16 -17.96 -10.77
N VAL A 606 -11.34 -18.19 -9.75
CA VAL A 606 -10.31 -19.25 -9.79
C VAL A 606 -10.94 -20.63 -9.57
N PHE A 607 -11.77 -20.81 -8.55
CA PHE A 607 -12.47 -22.08 -8.32
C PHE A 607 -13.58 -22.29 -9.35
N TYR A 608 -14.22 -21.22 -9.83
CA TYR A 608 -15.11 -21.28 -10.99
C TYR A 608 -14.38 -21.78 -12.25
N GLY A 609 -13.26 -21.17 -12.61
CA GLY A 609 -12.44 -21.57 -13.75
C GLY A 609 -11.89 -23.00 -13.62
N LEU A 610 -11.47 -23.39 -12.43
CA LEU A 610 -11.10 -24.78 -12.10
C LEU A 610 -12.26 -25.73 -12.41
N GLY A 611 -13.47 -25.40 -11.95
CA GLY A 611 -14.68 -26.16 -12.24
C GLY A 611 -14.97 -26.30 -13.73
N LEU A 612 -14.83 -25.21 -14.50
CA LEU A 612 -14.99 -25.25 -15.96
C LEU A 612 -13.95 -26.17 -16.62
N SER A 613 -12.69 -26.11 -16.18
CA SER A 613 -11.62 -26.95 -16.73
C SER A 613 -11.85 -28.44 -16.48
N LEU A 614 -12.45 -28.78 -15.32
CA LEU A 614 -12.82 -30.15 -14.95
C LEU A 614 -14.06 -30.63 -15.71
N LEU A 615 -15.04 -29.74 -15.91
CA LEU A 615 -16.22 -30.04 -16.71
C LEU A 615 -15.83 -30.37 -18.15
N ALA A 616 -14.91 -29.59 -18.75
CA ALA A 616 -14.37 -29.85 -20.08
C ALA A 616 -13.61 -31.19 -20.19
N GLN A 617 -13.16 -31.77 -19.06
CA GLN A 617 -12.56 -33.10 -18.97
C GLN A 617 -13.58 -34.20 -18.62
N GLY A 618 -14.89 -33.89 -18.51
CA GLY A 618 -15.92 -34.84 -18.11
C GLY A 618 -15.94 -35.20 -16.61
N LYS A 619 -15.18 -34.48 -15.76
CA LYS A 619 -15.09 -34.72 -14.31
C LYS A 619 -16.16 -33.95 -13.56
N ILE A 620 -17.43 -34.30 -13.78
CA ILE A 620 -18.61 -33.54 -13.33
C ILE A 620 -18.67 -33.35 -11.81
N ASP A 621 -18.40 -34.39 -11.02
CA ASP A 621 -18.46 -34.31 -9.55
C ASP A 621 -17.40 -33.35 -8.99
N LEU A 622 -16.17 -33.44 -9.50
CA LEU A 622 -15.07 -32.55 -9.11
C LEU A 622 -15.31 -31.12 -9.61
N ALA A 623 -15.93 -30.95 -10.78
CA ALA A 623 -16.35 -29.65 -11.29
C ALA A 623 -17.40 -29.01 -10.37
N THR A 624 -18.41 -29.79 -9.97
CA THR A 624 -19.47 -29.35 -9.05
C THR A 624 -18.89 -28.93 -7.70
N GLU A 625 -17.95 -29.72 -7.18
CA GLU A 625 -17.24 -29.41 -5.93
C GLU A 625 -16.44 -28.11 -6.01
N ALA A 626 -15.68 -27.90 -7.09
CA ALA A 626 -14.91 -26.67 -7.30
C ALA A 626 -15.81 -25.44 -7.38
N VAL A 627 -16.87 -25.49 -8.19
CA VAL A 627 -17.81 -24.37 -8.33
C VAL A 627 -18.57 -24.11 -7.03
N ALA A 628 -18.92 -25.16 -6.27
CA ALA A 628 -19.57 -24.99 -4.97
C ALA A 628 -18.65 -24.27 -3.96
N LEU A 629 -17.34 -24.52 -3.98
CA LEU A 629 -16.37 -23.78 -3.15
C LEU A 629 -16.25 -22.30 -3.57
N GLU A 630 -16.36 -21.99 -4.86
CA GLU A 630 -16.48 -20.61 -5.33
C GLU A 630 -17.77 -19.99 -4.78
N ALA A 631 -18.93 -20.63 -4.98
CA ALA A 631 -20.23 -20.11 -4.59
C ALA A 631 -20.40 -19.98 -3.07
N LEU A 632 -19.73 -20.82 -2.26
CA LEU A 632 -19.67 -20.66 -0.81
C LEU A 632 -18.90 -19.42 -0.37
N ARG A 633 -18.01 -18.90 -1.20
CA ARG A 633 -17.16 -17.75 -0.88
C ARG A 633 -17.61 -16.46 -1.59
N ASP A 634 -18.18 -16.59 -2.78
CA ASP A 634 -18.73 -15.53 -3.63
C ASP A 634 -20.15 -15.91 -4.13
N PRO A 635 -21.17 -15.96 -3.24
CA PRO A 635 -22.51 -16.45 -3.56
C PRO A 635 -23.23 -15.73 -4.70
N LEU A 636 -22.83 -14.50 -5.04
CA LEU A 636 -23.41 -13.75 -6.16
C LEU A 636 -23.31 -14.51 -7.49
N ILE A 637 -22.36 -15.43 -7.65
CA ILE A 637 -22.30 -16.27 -8.85
C ILE A 637 -23.58 -17.08 -9.07
N ILE A 638 -24.34 -17.43 -8.02
CA ILE A 638 -25.59 -18.21 -8.09
C ILE A 638 -26.66 -17.51 -8.94
N THR A 639 -26.70 -16.18 -8.90
CA THR A 639 -27.71 -15.37 -9.61
C THR A 639 -27.30 -15.02 -11.04
N SER A 640 -26.07 -15.37 -11.41
CA SER A 640 -25.52 -15.04 -12.73
C SER A 640 -26.33 -15.68 -13.86
N PRO A 641 -26.68 -14.93 -14.91
CA PRO A 641 -27.34 -15.48 -16.10
C PRO A 641 -26.54 -16.55 -16.84
N VAL A 642 -25.24 -16.73 -16.56
CA VAL A 642 -24.40 -17.75 -17.23
C VAL A 642 -24.94 -19.16 -17.06
N TRP A 643 -25.69 -19.44 -15.99
CA TRP A 643 -26.30 -20.75 -15.73
C TRP A 643 -27.38 -21.14 -16.74
N ARG A 644 -27.88 -20.19 -17.53
CA ARG A 644 -28.81 -20.45 -18.64
C ARG A 644 -28.10 -21.02 -19.87
N SER A 645 -26.77 -20.99 -19.91
CA SER A 645 -25.98 -21.59 -20.99
C SER A 645 -26.13 -23.12 -20.99
N PRO A 646 -26.35 -23.76 -22.15
CA PRO A 646 -26.44 -25.23 -22.26
C PRO A 646 -25.24 -25.96 -21.66
N THR A 647 -24.05 -25.36 -21.71
CA THR A 647 -22.83 -25.96 -21.16
C THR A 647 -22.84 -26.03 -19.63
N LEU A 648 -23.44 -25.05 -18.96
CA LEU A 648 -23.42 -24.93 -17.50
C LEU A 648 -24.71 -25.42 -16.83
N GLN A 649 -25.80 -25.49 -17.60
CA GLN A 649 -27.10 -25.93 -17.10
C GLN A 649 -27.07 -27.29 -16.38
N PRO A 650 -26.28 -28.31 -16.82
CA PRO A 650 -26.16 -29.57 -16.09
C PRO A 650 -25.50 -29.45 -14.71
N LEU A 651 -24.64 -28.44 -14.49
CA LEU A 651 -23.97 -28.21 -13.21
C LEU A 651 -24.82 -27.40 -12.23
N TYR A 652 -25.81 -26.64 -12.71
CA TYR A 652 -26.43 -25.61 -11.89
C TYR A 652 -27.15 -26.17 -10.65
N ILE A 653 -28.08 -27.10 -10.85
CA ILE A 653 -28.82 -27.70 -9.73
C ILE A 653 -27.91 -28.51 -8.79
N PRO A 654 -27.02 -29.41 -9.30
CA PRO A 654 -26.05 -30.10 -8.45
C PRO A 654 -25.16 -29.16 -7.64
N MET A 655 -24.76 -28.02 -8.21
CA MET A 655 -23.97 -27.01 -7.51
C MET A 655 -24.77 -26.37 -6.37
N LEU A 656 -26.03 -25.98 -6.59
CA LEU A 656 -26.88 -25.42 -5.52
C LEU A 656 -27.11 -26.44 -4.39
N ASP A 657 -27.35 -27.70 -4.74
CA ASP A 657 -27.47 -28.79 -3.76
C ASP A 657 -26.17 -28.97 -2.96
N ARG A 658 -25.01 -28.91 -3.64
CA ARG A 658 -23.69 -29.02 -2.99
C ARG A 658 -23.42 -27.85 -2.06
N VAL A 659 -23.75 -26.62 -2.44
CA VAL A 659 -23.63 -25.42 -1.58
C VAL A 659 -24.48 -25.58 -0.32
N ALA A 660 -25.76 -25.95 -0.46
CA ALA A 660 -26.67 -26.16 0.67
C ALA A 660 -26.21 -27.30 1.59
N ALA A 661 -25.72 -28.41 1.02
CA ALA A 661 -25.16 -29.53 1.76
C ALA A 661 -23.93 -29.11 2.57
N LYS A 662 -23.00 -28.37 1.95
CA LYS A 662 -21.81 -27.86 2.63
C LYS A 662 -22.14 -26.85 3.73
N CYS A 663 -23.10 -25.95 3.52
CA CYS A 663 -23.59 -25.10 4.62
C CYS A 663 -24.10 -25.94 5.80
N THR A 664 -24.80 -27.04 5.51
CA THR A 664 -25.32 -27.96 6.55
C THR A 664 -24.19 -28.69 7.28
N GLU A 665 -23.17 -29.15 6.57
CA GLU A 665 -21.94 -29.72 7.14
C GLU A 665 -21.22 -28.69 8.03
N LEU A 666 -21.01 -27.48 7.52
CA LEU A 666 -20.37 -26.38 8.25
C LEU A 666 -21.10 -26.05 9.55
N LEU A 667 -22.44 -26.06 9.54
CA LEU A 667 -23.28 -25.86 10.72
C LEU A 667 -23.12 -26.93 11.80
N GLN A 668 -22.64 -28.13 11.45
CA GLN A 668 -22.38 -29.21 12.40
C GLN A 668 -20.98 -29.13 13.00
N ILE A 669 -19.99 -28.69 12.21
CA ILE A 669 -18.58 -28.72 12.62
C ILE A 669 -18.07 -27.39 13.20
N THR A 670 -18.66 -26.25 12.84
CA THR A 670 -18.17 -24.94 13.27
C THR A 670 -18.75 -24.49 14.61
N GLN A 671 -17.89 -23.95 15.45
CA GLN A 671 -18.29 -23.27 16.70
C GLN A 671 -18.47 -21.75 16.51
N SER A 672 -18.11 -21.21 15.34
CA SER A 672 -18.18 -19.77 15.09
C SER A 672 -19.60 -19.33 14.74
N GLU A 673 -20.24 -18.56 15.62
CA GLU A 673 -21.60 -18.04 15.39
C GLU A 673 -21.71 -17.19 14.11
N ALA A 674 -20.64 -16.47 13.74
CA ALA A 674 -20.58 -15.72 12.50
C ALA A 674 -20.64 -16.64 11.26
N VAL A 675 -19.94 -17.77 11.29
CA VAL A 675 -19.98 -18.77 10.19
C VAL A 675 -21.34 -19.46 10.18
N ARG A 676 -21.91 -19.77 11.35
CA ARG A 676 -23.26 -20.37 11.44
C ARG A 676 -24.31 -19.46 10.84
N THR A 677 -24.34 -18.20 11.26
CA THR A 677 -25.25 -17.18 10.71
C THR A 677 -25.08 -17.03 9.21
N TYR A 678 -23.83 -16.97 8.73
CA TYR A 678 -23.55 -16.94 7.28
C TYR A 678 -24.11 -18.16 6.55
N CYS A 679 -23.92 -19.37 7.09
CA CYS A 679 -24.41 -20.60 6.48
C CYS A 679 -25.94 -20.66 6.46
N TYR A 680 -26.62 -20.25 7.53
CA TYR A 680 -28.08 -20.13 7.54
C TYR A 680 -28.56 -19.10 6.51
N GLN A 681 -27.97 -17.91 6.47
CA GLN A 681 -28.34 -16.86 5.51
C GLN A 681 -28.14 -17.31 4.06
N LEU A 682 -26.99 -17.91 3.75
CA LEU A 682 -26.67 -18.41 2.42
C LEU A 682 -27.59 -19.58 2.03
N ARG A 683 -27.80 -20.56 2.90
CA ARG A 683 -28.68 -21.71 2.63
C ARG A 683 -30.14 -21.26 2.44
N GLY A 684 -30.62 -20.33 3.26
CA GLY A 684 -31.91 -19.68 3.09
C GLY A 684 -32.02 -18.95 1.75
N GLY A 685 -30.97 -18.22 1.34
CA GLY A 685 -30.90 -17.54 0.05
C GLY A 685 -30.90 -18.48 -1.14
N VAL A 686 -30.17 -19.60 -1.06
CA VAL A 686 -30.20 -20.66 -2.07
C VAL A 686 -31.61 -21.26 -2.19
N ASN A 687 -32.26 -21.56 -1.06
CA ASN A 687 -33.60 -22.12 -1.05
C ASN A 687 -34.64 -21.14 -1.61
N TRP A 688 -34.58 -19.86 -1.23
CA TRP A 688 -35.41 -18.81 -1.80
C TRP A 688 -35.18 -18.69 -3.30
N TRP A 689 -33.92 -18.67 -3.76
CA TRP A 689 -33.59 -18.55 -5.17
C TRP A 689 -34.21 -19.69 -6.01
N ARG A 690 -34.22 -20.91 -5.46
CA ARG A 690 -34.83 -22.11 -6.07
C ARG A 690 -36.36 -22.14 -6.01
N GLY A 691 -36.99 -21.26 -5.24
CA GLY A 691 -38.44 -21.29 -5.00
C GLY A 691 -38.88 -22.23 -3.88
N ASN A 692 -37.97 -22.76 -3.06
CA ASN A 692 -38.30 -23.55 -1.87
C ASN A 692 -38.50 -22.62 -0.67
N PHE A 693 -39.63 -21.91 -0.63
CA PHE A 693 -39.90 -20.89 0.39
C PHE A 693 -40.03 -21.47 1.80
N GLN A 694 -40.55 -22.71 1.95
CA GLN A 694 -40.62 -23.37 3.25
C GLN A 694 -39.23 -23.58 3.88
N ALA A 695 -38.27 -24.06 3.07
CA ALA A 695 -36.90 -24.22 3.55
C ALA A 695 -36.18 -22.88 3.74
N ALA A 696 -36.54 -21.85 2.95
CA ALA A 696 -36.03 -20.49 3.16
C ALA A 696 -36.51 -19.91 4.50
N HIS A 697 -37.79 -20.09 4.86
CA HIS A 697 -38.34 -19.69 6.16
C HIS A 697 -37.60 -20.33 7.34
N ALA A 698 -37.29 -21.63 7.22
CA ALA A 698 -36.57 -22.36 8.27
C ALA A 698 -35.23 -21.72 8.67
N ASP A 699 -34.57 -21.03 7.73
CA ASP A 699 -33.31 -20.33 7.98
C ASP A 699 -33.52 -18.82 8.23
N TRP A 700 -34.29 -18.14 7.38
CA TRP A 700 -34.40 -16.68 7.38
C TRP A 700 -35.31 -16.10 8.47
N ASP A 701 -36.26 -16.86 9.01
CA ASP A 701 -37.13 -16.34 10.08
C ASP A 701 -36.32 -16.05 11.36
N THR A 702 -35.28 -16.85 11.62
CA THR A 702 -34.42 -16.69 12.81
C THR A 702 -33.10 -15.98 12.49
N HIS A 703 -32.47 -16.30 11.36
CA HIS A 703 -31.11 -15.85 11.05
C HIS A 703 -31.02 -14.90 9.84
N GLY A 704 -32.12 -14.69 9.13
CA GLY A 704 -32.18 -13.77 7.99
C GLY A 704 -32.10 -12.31 8.42
N THR A 705 -31.85 -11.42 7.45
CA THR A 705 -32.02 -9.99 7.67
C THR A 705 -33.50 -9.62 7.56
N LEU A 706 -33.90 -8.47 8.12
CA LEU A 706 -35.26 -7.96 7.91
C LEU A 706 -35.56 -7.82 6.40
N LEU A 707 -34.55 -7.44 5.60
CA LEU A 707 -34.69 -7.34 4.15
C LEU A 707 -34.97 -8.71 3.51
N SER A 708 -34.24 -9.76 3.89
CA SER A 708 -34.47 -11.11 3.34
C SER A 708 -35.85 -11.64 3.71
N GLN A 709 -36.34 -11.36 4.92
CA GLN A 709 -37.69 -11.74 5.35
C GLN A 709 -38.78 -11.00 4.55
N VAL A 710 -38.63 -9.69 4.32
CA VAL A 710 -39.55 -8.89 3.49
C VAL A 710 -39.56 -9.40 2.04
N ILE A 711 -38.40 -9.73 1.48
CA ILE A 711 -38.29 -10.26 0.12
C ILE A 711 -38.93 -11.65 0.01
N LEU A 712 -38.80 -12.50 1.03
CA LEU A 712 -39.48 -13.78 1.07
C LEU A 712 -41.00 -13.62 1.10
N GLN A 713 -41.53 -12.69 1.91
CA GLN A 713 -42.96 -12.38 1.95
C GLN A 713 -43.48 -11.83 0.61
N LEU A 714 -42.71 -10.96 -0.05
CA LEU A 714 -43.02 -10.48 -1.41
C LEU A 714 -43.05 -11.62 -2.43
N ALA A 715 -42.11 -12.55 -2.36
CA ALA A 715 -42.06 -13.72 -3.25
C ALA A 715 -43.28 -14.65 -3.06
N GLU A 716 -43.86 -14.67 -1.86
CA GLU A 716 -45.11 -15.38 -1.55
C GLU A 716 -46.38 -14.58 -1.88
N GLY A 717 -46.27 -13.37 -2.44
CA GLY A 717 -47.40 -12.52 -2.80
C GLY A 717 -48.09 -11.83 -1.61
N LYS A 718 -47.44 -11.75 -0.44
CA LYS A 718 -47.96 -11.05 0.75
C LYS A 718 -47.73 -9.54 0.65
N THR A 719 -48.59 -8.75 1.29
CA THR A 719 -48.42 -7.28 1.44
C THR A 719 -47.34 -6.97 2.48
N VAL A 720 -46.43 -6.07 2.17
CA VAL A 720 -45.23 -5.78 2.98
C VAL A 720 -45.05 -4.31 3.35
N GLU A 721 -45.99 -3.43 3.00
CA GLU A 721 -45.93 -1.99 3.23
C GLU A 721 -45.66 -1.62 4.71
N PRO A 722 -46.28 -2.29 5.73
CA PRO A 722 -45.95 -2.05 7.13
C PRO A 722 -44.50 -2.40 7.49
N GLN A 723 -44.00 -3.53 6.98
CA GLN A 723 -42.65 -4.03 7.22
C GLN A 723 -41.60 -3.21 6.45
N LEU A 724 -41.95 -2.64 5.30
CA LEU A 724 -41.07 -1.76 4.54
C LEU A 724 -40.71 -0.49 5.33
N GLN A 725 -41.64 0.01 6.14
CA GLN A 725 -41.40 1.19 6.98
C GLN A 725 -40.35 0.93 8.07
N SER A 726 -40.30 -0.30 8.61
CA SER A 726 -39.33 -0.69 9.64
C SER A 726 -37.94 -0.98 9.10
N LEU A 727 -37.78 -1.16 7.78
CA LEU A 727 -36.46 -1.32 7.17
C LEU A 727 -35.62 -0.03 7.30
N PRO A 728 -34.31 -0.14 7.59
CA PRO A 728 -33.40 0.99 7.52
C PRO A 728 -33.38 1.57 6.10
N ASN A 729 -33.02 2.85 5.96
CA ASN A 729 -32.84 3.43 4.63
C ASN A 729 -31.67 2.73 3.93
N SER A 730 -31.96 2.00 2.86
CA SER A 730 -30.99 1.20 2.11
C SER A 730 -31.40 1.12 0.64
N SER A 731 -30.45 0.74 -0.22
CA SER A 731 -30.72 0.48 -1.64
C SER A 731 -31.85 -0.53 -1.83
N GLY A 732 -31.86 -1.61 -1.03
CA GLY A 732 -32.92 -2.63 -1.07
C GLY A 732 -34.30 -2.08 -0.69
N LYS A 733 -34.40 -1.23 0.34
CA LYS A 733 -35.67 -0.57 0.73
C LYS A 733 -36.19 0.31 -0.41
N LEU A 734 -35.33 1.12 -1.00
CA LEU A 734 -35.68 2.03 -2.10
C LEU A 734 -36.09 1.26 -3.36
N ALA A 735 -35.39 0.15 -3.66
CA ALA A 735 -35.74 -0.72 -4.78
C ALA A 735 -37.10 -1.41 -4.60
N ILE A 736 -37.42 -1.88 -3.39
CA ILE A 736 -38.76 -2.41 -3.06
C ILE A 736 -39.82 -1.31 -3.16
N ALA A 737 -39.54 -0.09 -2.67
CA ALA A 737 -40.46 1.03 -2.80
C ALA A 737 -40.73 1.38 -4.28
N ALA A 738 -39.71 1.29 -5.14
CA ALA A 738 -39.83 1.50 -6.59
C ALA A 738 -40.67 0.42 -7.28
N TRP A 739 -40.64 -0.81 -6.78
CA TRP A 739 -41.54 -1.88 -7.22
C TRP A 739 -43.00 -1.55 -6.87
N LEU A 740 -43.26 -1.20 -5.61
CA LEU A 740 -44.61 -0.95 -5.08
C LEU A 740 -45.23 0.38 -5.55
N THR A 741 -44.42 1.35 -6.00
CA THR A 741 -44.89 2.70 -6.36
C THR A 741 -44.52 3.04 -7.82
N PRO A 742 -45.34 2.62 -8.81
CA PRO A 742 -45.05 2.85 -10.23
C PRO A 742 -44.78 4.32 -10.59
N ALA A 743 -45.49 5.26 -9.97
CA ALA A 743 -45.35 6.69 -10.23
C ALA A 743 -44.00 7.30 -9.79
N GLN A 744 -43.31 6.67 -8.83
CA GLN A 744 -42.02 7.15 -8.28
C GLN A 744 -40.86 6.22 -8.61
N ARG A 745 -41.06 5.25 -9.51
CA ARG A 745 -40.08 4.19 -9.78
C ARG A 745 -38.71 4.70 -10.21
N LEU A 746 -38.69 5.61 -11.18
CA LEU A 746 -37.44 6.16 -11.74
C LEU A 746 -36.59 6.87 -10.67
N PRO A 747 -37.10 7.89 -9.93
CA PRO A 747 -36.31 8.55 -8.90
C PRO A 747 -35.92 7.61 -7.75
N LEU A 748 -36.78 6.66 -7.36
CA LEU A 748 -36.46 5.70 -6.30
C LEU A 748 -35.35 4.73 -6.72
N LEU A 749 -35.33 4.24 -7.97
CA LEU A 749 -34.24 3.41 -8.48
C LEU A 749 -32.93 4.19 -8.62
N GLN A 750 -33.00 5.46 -9.02
CA GLN A 750 -31.83 6.33 -9.06
C GLN A 750 -31.25 6.53 -7.66
N GLN A 751 -32.10 6.79 -6.65
CA GLN A 751 -31.68 6.88 -5.26
C GLN A 751 -31.12 5.55 -4.75
N ALA A 752 -31.78 4.43 -5.05
CA ALA A 752 -31.32 3.09 -4.66
C ALA A 752 -29.91 2.80 -5.21
N TRP A 753 -29.65 3.19 -6.46
CA TRP A 753 -28.34 3.04 -7.08
C TRP A 753 -27.29 3.93 -6.43
N ILE A 754 -27.59 5.21 -6.19
CA ILE A 754 -26.65 6.14 -5.55
C ILE A 754 -26.31 5.68 -4.12
N GLU A 755 -27.28 5.16 -3.38
CA GLU A 755 -27.04 4.59 -2.05
C GLU A 755 -26.17 3.33 -2.10
N ALA A 756 -26.30 2.48 -3.13
CA ALA A 756 -25.49 1.28 -3.30
C ALA A 756 -24.07 1.55 -3.81
N GLU A 757 -23.96 2.31 -4.90
CA GLU A 757 -22.73 2.45 -5.70
C GLU A 757 -22.03 3.79 -5.49
N GLN A 758 -22.58 4.67 -4.64
CA GLN A 758 -22.08 6.02 -4.36
C GLN A 758 -21.81 6.85 -5.63
N SER A 759 -22.50 6.55 -6.73
CA SER A 759 -22.30 7.14 -8.05
C SER A 759 -23.63 7.22 -8.80
N SER A 760 -23.72 8.04 -9.84
CA SER A 760 -24.92 8.11 -10.67
C SER A 760 -25.01 6.87 -11.58
N PRO A 761 -26.21 6.26 -11.74
CA PRO A 761 -26.38 5.14 -12.67
C PRO A 761 -26.19 5.60 -14.12
N PRO A 762 -25.63 4.75 -15.00
CA PRO A 762 -25.72 4.96 -16.44
C PRO A 762 -27.19 5.07 -16.87
N PRO A 763 -27.57 6.03 -17.74
CA PRO A 763 -28.97 6.22 -18.14
C PRO A 763 -29.61 4.97 -18.75
N GLU A 764 -28.87 4.26 -19.60
CA GLU A 764 -29.31 2.99 -20.22
C GLU A 764 -29.61 1.92 -19.18
N LEU A 765 -28.80 1.84 -18.13
CA LEU A 765 -28.97 0.88 -17.05
C LEU A 765 -30.20 1.19 -16.21
N LEU A 766 -30.40 2.46 -15.88
CA LEU A 766 -31.58 2.91 -15.13
C LEU A 766 -32.87 2.62 -15.91
N GLN A 767 -32.87 2.87 -17.22
CA GLN A 767 -33.99 2.54 -18.09
C GLN A 767 -34.24 1.02 -18.14
N ALA A 768 -33.18 0.22 -18.29
CA ALA A 768 -33.29 -1.24 -18.28
C ALA A 768 -33.87 -1.79 -16.96
N LEU A 769 -33.54 -1.17 -15.82
CA LEU A 769 -34.16 -1.50 -14.53
C LEU A 769 -35.67 -1.19 -14.53
N VAL A 770 -36.08 0.00 -15.00
CA VAL A 770 -37.49 0.37 -15.09
C VAL A 770 -38.26 -0.58 -16.00
N ASP A 771 -37.74 -0.86 -17.19
CA ASP A 771 -38.38 -1.74 -18.17
C ASP A 771 -38.47 -3.18 -17.66
N SER A 772 -37.44 -3.65 -16.96
CA SER A 772 -37.44 -4.97 -16.34
C SER A 772 -38.51 -5.13 -15.27
N ILE A 773 -38.79 -4.08 -14.49
CA ILE A 773 -39.89 -4.07 -13.52
C ILE A 773 -41.23 -4.09 -14.24
N ASN A 774 -41.41 -3.22 -15.25
CA ASN A 774 -42.68 -3.10 -15.98
C ASN A 774 -43.15 -4.40 -16.65
N ARG A 775 -42.21 -5.23 -17.12
CA ARG A 775 -42.51 -6.48 -17.80
C ARG A 775 -42.68 -7.69 -16.87
N SER A 776 -42.51 -7.53 -15.57
CA SER A 776 -42.56 -8.64 -14.61
C SER A 776 -43.91 -8.65 -13.88
N GLU A 777 -44.52 -9.82 -13.74
CA GLU A 777 -45.80 -9.99 -13.05
C GLU A 777 -45.64 -10.09 -11.54
N SER A 778 -44.46 -10.53 -11.08
CA SER A 778 -44.13 -10.66 -9.66
C SER A 778 -42.72 -10.15 -9.35
N PHE A 779 -42.47 -9.85 -8.07
CA PHE A 779 -41.17 -9.42 -7.58
C PHE A 779 -40.10 -10.51 -7.80
N ASP A 780 -40.48 -11.77 -7.65
CA ASP A 780 -39.59 -12.92 -7.82
C ASP A 780 -39.21 -13.12 -9.29
N GLU A 781 -40.17 -12.97 -10.21
CA GLU A 781 -39.94 -12.99 -11.65
C GLU A 781 -38.99 -11.86 -12.09
N TRP A 782 -39.18 -10.66 -11.53
CA TRP A 782 -38.29 -9.52 -11.78
C TRP A 782 -36.84 -9.86 -11.42
N LEU A 783 -36.59 -10.38 -10.22
CA LEU A 783 -35.24 -10.67 -9.76
C LEU A 783 -34.59 -11.88 -10.46
N LYS A 784 -35.35 -12.93 -10.75
CA LYS A 784 -34.78 -14.22 -11.21
C LYS A 784 -34.78 -14.38 -12.72
N GLN A 785 -35.78 -13.82 -13.40
CA GLN A 785 -36.01 -14.05 -14.83
C GLN A 785 -35.70 -12.81 -15.66
N ASN A 786 -36.32 -11.69 -15.28
CA ASN A 786 -36.35 -10.47 -16.06
C ASN A 786 -35.28 -9.43 -15.67
N ALA A 787 -34.45 -9.72 -14.66
CA ALA A 787 -33.42 -8.83 -14.18
C ALA A 787 -32.45 -8.41 -15.31
N PRO A 788 -32.12 -7.12 -15.43
CA PRO A 788 -31.10 -6.69 -16.37
C PRO A 788 -29.74 -7.25 -15.94
N SER A 789 -28.90 -7.54 -16.93
CA SER A 789 -27.56 -8.09 -16.70
C SER A 789 -26.48 -7.16 -17.21
N ARG A 790 -25.33 -7.15 -16.53
CA ARG A 790 -24.15 -6.40 -16.92
C ARG A 790 -22.99 -7.35 -17.14
N GLN A 791 -22.28 -7.16 -18.25
CA GLN A 791 -21.04 -7.87 -18.52
C GLN A 791 -19.86 -6.94 -18.35
N TYR A 792 -18.83 -7.40 -17.63
CA TYR A 792 -17.58 -6.66 -17.47
C TYR A 792 -16.43 -7.60 -17.09
N ARG A 793 -15.20 -7.10 -17.17
CA ARG A 793 -14.01 -7.79 -16.66
C ARG A 793 -13.44 -7.01 -15.49
N ARG A 794 -13.00 -7.71 -14.45
CA ARG A 794 -12.52 -7.08 -13.21
C ARG A 794 -11.16 -6.46 -13.46
N THR A 795 -11.02 -5.17 -13.14
CA THR A 795 -9.74 -4.46 -13.21
C THR A 795 -8.84 -4.88 -12.05
N ARG A 796 -7.57 -5.16 -12.34
CA ARG A 796 -6.52 -5.40 -11.34
C ARG A 796 -5.96 -4.07 -10.87
N THR A 797 -6.75 -3.32 -10.11
CA THR A 797 -6.39 -1.99 -9.61
C THR A 797 -5.06 -2.05 -8.86
N GLY A 798 -4.15 -1.12 -9.17
CA GLY A 798 -2.83 -1.05 -8.54
C GLY A 798 -1.80 -2.05 -9.06
N PHE A 799 -2.13 -2.97 -9.97
CA PHE A 799 -1.19 -3.99 -10.49
C PHE A 799 0.16 -3.38 -10.93
N GLY A 800 0.12 -2.28 -11.68
CA GLY A 800 1.33 -1.58 -12.09
C GLY A 800 2.18 -1.06 -10.92
N VAL A 801 1.57 -0.27 -10.03
CA VAL A 801 2.25 0.28 -8.84
C VAL A 801 2.83 -0.83 -7.97
N LEU A 802 2.06 -1.89 -7.73
CA LEU A 802 2.46 -3.03 -6.91
C LEU A 802 3.55 -3.88 -7.58
N SER A 803 3.56 -3.94 -8.91
CA SER A 803 4.64 -4.54 -9.70
C SER A 803 5.84 -3.60 -9.91
N ARG A 804 5.79 -2.36 -9.39
CA ARG A 804 6.82 -1.32 -9.58
C ARG A 804 7.03 -0.92 -11.05
N HIS A 805 5.94 -0.82 -11.84
CA HIS A 805 5.90 -0.26 -13.20
C HIS A 805 4.55 0.41 -13.49
N ILE A 806 4.54 1.67 -13.92
CA ILE A 806 3.26 2.40 -14.16
C ILE A 806 3.09 2.93 -15.60
N ASP A 807 4.01 2.61 -16.51
CA ASP A 807 3.93 3.04 -17.92
C ASP A 807 2.84 2.31 -18.72
N GLY A 808 2.47 1.09 -18.30
CA GLY A 808 1.51 0.23 -18.99
C GLY A 808 0.05 0.41 -18.54
N PRO A 809 -0.91 -0.07 -19.35
CA PRO A 809 -2.32 -0.02 -19.01
C PRO A 809 -2.66 -0.88 -17.78
N LEU A 810 -3.79 -0.57 -17.13
CA LEU A 810 -4.34 -1.40 -16.06
C LEU A 810 -4.86 -2.71 -16.65
N SER A 811 -4.32 -3.83 -16.18
CA SER A 811 -4.74 -5.15 -16.61
C SER A 811 -6.12 -5.52 -16.04
N THR A 812 -6.84 -6.37 -16.76
CA THR A 812 -8.13 -6.95 -16.34
C THR A 812 -8.05 -8.47 -16.33
N ASP A 813 -8.85 -9.12 -15.49
CA ASP A 813 -9.01 -10.58 -15.55
C ASP A 813 -9.63 -11.01 -16.88
N PHE A 814 -9.17 -12.12 -17.45
CA PHE A 814 -9.79 -12.68 -18.66
C PHE A 814 -11.22 -13.20 -18.44
N LEU A 815 -11.60 -13.52 -17.20
CA LEU A 815 -12.97 -13.89 -16.86
C LEU A 815 -13.93 -12.71 -17.12
N THR A 816 -14.86 -12.90 -18.06
CA THR A 816 -16.04 -12.05 -18.21
C THR A 816 -17.07 -12.39 -17.14
N VAL A 817 -17.29 -11.46 -16.23
CA VAL A 817 -18.32 -11.53 -15.21
C VAL A 817 -19.66 -11.14 -15.84
N VAL A 818 -20.71 -11.92 -15.60
CA VAL A 818 -22.08 -11.59 -15.98
C VAL A 818 -22.91 -11.49 -14.71
N GLU A 819 -23.31 -10.28 -14.32
CA GLU A 819 -24.02 -10.03 -13.07
C GLU A 819 -25.52 -9.84 -13.28
N ASN A 820 -26.29 -10.32 -12.32
CA ASN A 820 -27.69 -9.94 -12.11
C ASN A 820 -27.74 -8.65 -11.31
N ILE A 821 -28.02 -7.53 -11.98
CA ILE A 821 -27.83 -6.18 -11.43
C ILE A 821 -28.65 -5.95 -10.14
N PRO A 822 -29.95 -6.29 -10.08
CA PRO A 822 -30.69 -6.20 -8.83
C PRO A 822 -30.01 -6.96 -7.68
N SER A 823 -29.57 -8.19 -7.92
CA SER A 823 -28.94 -9.02 -6.89
C SER A 823 -27.56 -8.50 -6.46
N SER A 824 -26.74 -8.03 -7.40
CA SER A 824 -25.38 -7.56 -7.11
C SER A 824 -25.31 -6.17 -6.50
N ASN A 825 -26.16 -5.24 -6.93
CA ASN A 825 -26.05 -3.82 -6.57
C ASN A 825 -27.17 -3.38 -5.62
N LEU A 826 -28.42 -3.81 -5.84
CA LEU A 826 -29.57 -3.35 -5.04
C LEU A 826 -29.85 -4.24 -3.83
N PHE A 827 -29.58 -5.55 -3.94
CA PHE A 827 -29.84 -6.55 -2.90
C PHE A 827 -28.61 -7.42 -2.55
N PRO A 828 -27.39 -6.86 -2.39
CA PRO A 828 -26.19 -7.66 -2.13
C PRO A 828 -26.24 -8.44 -0.81
N GLU A 829 -27.13 -8.08 0.10
CA GLU A 829 -27.31 -8.75 1.40
C GLU A 829 -27.93 -10.14 1.28
N LEU A 830 -28.66 -10.44 0.20
CA LEU A 830 -29.33 -11.75 0.03
C LEU A 830 -28.34 -12.88 -0.21
N LEU A 831 -27.23 -12.59 -0.89
CA LEU A 831 -26.17 -13.52 -1.26
C LEU A 831 -24.82 -12.84 -1.04
N ARG A 832 -24.53 -12.58 0.23
CA ARG A 832 -23.43 -11.70 0.64
C ARG A 832 -22.06 -12.23 0.25
N SER A 833 -21.32 -11.41 -0.49
CA SER A 833 -19.93 -11.67 -0.87
C SER A 833 -18.98 -10.72 -0.11
N LEU A 834 -18.24 -11.26 0.85
CA LEU A 834 -17.39 -10.48 1.75
C LEU A 834 -15.94 -10.40 1.27
N ILE A 835 -15.27 -9.25 1.35
CA ILE A 835 -13.84 -9.15 1.01
C ILE A 835 -12.99 -9.95 2.01
N TYR A 836 -13.23 -9.75 3.31
CA TYR A 836 -12.49 -10.36 4.41
C TYR A 836 -13.41 -11.15 5.34
N PHE A 837 -13.20 -12.47 5.44
CA PHE A 837 -13.95 -13.34 6.37
C PHE A 837 -13.06 -14.50 6.87
N PRO A 838 -12.10 -14.23 7.77
CA PRO A 838 -11.01 -15.17 8.08
C PRO A 838 -11.47 -16.49 8.68
N THR A 839 -12.52 -16.49 9.51
CA THR A 839 -13.05 -17.73 10.10
C THR A 839 -13.68 -18.63 9.05
N LEU A 840 -14.45 -18.08 8.11
CA LEU A 840 -14.98 -18.84 6.97
C LEU A 840 -13.84 -19.34 6.08
N ASP A 841 -12.90 -18.48 5.70
CA ASP A 841 -11.78 -18.86 4.84
C ASP A 841 -10.89 -19.93 5.49
N THR A 842 -10.73 -19.92 6.81
CA THR A 842 -10.02 -20.96 7.57
C THR A 842 -10.74 -22.31 7.47
N VAL A 843 -12.06 -22.34 7.69
CA VAL A 843 -12.82 -23.60 7.65
C VAL A 843 -12.92 -24.14 6.21
N LEU A 844 -13.06 -23.26 5.21
CA LEU A 844 -13.05 -23.67 3.80
C LEU A 844 -11.66 -24.15 3.34
N GLN A 845 -10.57 -23.75 4.00
CA GLN A 845 -9.21 -24.09 3.58
C GLN A 845 -8.95 -25.59 3.55
N GLU A 846 -9.50 -26.35 4.48
CA GLU A 846 -9.36 -27.82 4.51
C GLU A 846 -10.03 -28.47 3.28
N GLN A 847 -11.27 -28.07 2.98
CA GLN A 847 -12.01 -28.56 1.82
C GLN A 847 -11.33 -28.18 0.50
N ARG A 848 -10.84 -26.92 0.40
CA ARG A 848 -10.03 -26.46 -0.73
C ARG A 848 -8.77 -27.30 -0.90
N THR A 849 -8.03 -27.53 0.17
CA THR A 849 -6.78 -28.31 0.14
C THR A 849 -7.03 -29.76 -0.28
N SER A 850 -8.08 -30.40 0.26
CA SER A 850 -8.48 -31.76 -0.10
C SER A 850 -8.83 -31.91 -1.59
N LEU A 851 -9.61 -30.96 -2.13
CA LEU A 851 -9.91 -30.92 -3.56
C LEU A 851 -8.62 -30.74 -4.39
N LEU A 852 -7.78 -29.77 -4.04
CA LEU A 852 -6.55 -29.51 -4.79
C LEU A 852 -5.57 -30.70 -4.74
N GLN A 853 -5.47 -31.41 -3.62
CA GLN A 853 -4.67 -32.63 -3.49
C GLN A 853 -5.19 -33.76 -4.39
N THR A 854 -6.51 -33.93 -4.48
CA THR A 854 -7.14 -34.93 -5.36
C THR A 854 -6.86 -34.65 -6.84
N LEU A 855 -6.67 -33.38 -7.19
CA LEU A 855 -6.44 -32.92 -8.57
C LEU A 855 -4.97 -32.79 -8.96
N SER A 856 -4.08 -32.75 -7.97
CA SER A 856 -2.64 -32.69 -8.20
C SER A 856 -2.15 -34.08 -8.63
N PRO A 857 -1.32 -34.20 -9.66
CA PRO A 857 -0.66 -35.48 -9.94
C PRO A 857 0.11 -35.90 -8.68
N ASN A 858 -0.02 -37.17 -8.26
CA ASN A 858 0.78 -37.71 -7.14
C ASN A 858 2.27 -37.37 -7.37
N PRO A 859 3.00 -36.96 -6.31
CA PRO A 859 4.37 -36.48 -6.44
C PRO A 859 5.33 -37.47 -7.10
#